data_AF-A0A182VQ89-F1
#
_entry.id   AF-A0A182VQ89-F1
#
_cell.length_a   1.000
_cell.length_b   1.000
_cell.length_c   1.000
_cell.angle_alpha   90.00
_cell.angle_beta   90.00
_cell.angle_gamma   90.00
#
_symmetry.space_group_name_H-M   'P 1'
#
loop_
_entity.id
_entity.type
_entity.pdbx_description
1 polymer ?
#
loop_
_entity_poly.entity_id
_entity_poly.type
_entity_poly.pdbx_seq_one_letter_code
_entity_poly.pdbx_strand_id
1 'polypeptide(L)'
;MKERILTNNEKSFVQKAILESIRIDGRTLDEFRKLRICFGSEWGLVHVVLGETRALARVTCEVVEPKATRPNEGMLFVNVELGPMAAPHFDGGRQSDECVQLNRILERALKDSGCVDLESLCLVSEEKVWTLRVDVTVLNHEGNTIDCCSIAALTALAHFKRPDITVDGENVIVHTMEEKEPIKVTLFHYPICVSYAIFNQGKIAIADPTYLEERVAEAKMVFGINSYGELCGLHLGGTTLTSSDLLLRTSMKASKRARLVVEKIKAAIQKDNDDREKGLPVGFPEGIERNETTVHAQDRMQVRLKRFKLKIDGQEQTDSDLEEEPEPDDAMETIGEASAETNVELGESMAVDDTDDTVVRVGETASVLIPKAKDTSNQWITEEELMEVKEQSGKKRSKASLKRKKKKSVCMSAMSSSTVTLSETDKKLTQFRNCRVLRNHRLVQDDVWVRGGKIIDPEKVFFDEKLQADVQIDCHGCIVAPGFIDLQINGGYGVDFSFDVETVEEGVLKVAKGLLAHGVTSFCPTLVTSPPETYHSVLPRIPRTAGGRHGATVLGCHVEGPFINTIKKGAHPPECIKEFDQGIVTVREVYGSMDNVQIITLAPEKVGATEVIQELSNNGITVSVGHSMANLSDGEIAVRHGARLITHLFNAMLPFHHRDPGLVGLLTTDNIPHDALVYFGIISDGVHTHPAALRIAFKTHPAGLILVTDAISAMGLAEGRHRIGQMEIEIRAGRAYVAGTNTLCGSIAPMDECIRFFKKASSCSIEYALEAASLHPARCIGIEKRKGTLDYGADADFVLLDDHLNVKSTWIAGDCVYQGQEIVSNAL
;
A
#
# COMPACT_ATOMS: atom_id res chain seq x y z
N MET A 1 -4.01 6.98 -11.82
CA MET A 1 -3.01 5.88 -12.03
C MET A 1 -3.09 5.46 -13.50
N LYS A 2 -2.07 4.90 -14.18
CA LYS A 2 -2.28 4.47 -15.59
C LYS A 2 -2.98 3.11 -15.65
N GLU A 3 -3.87 2.96 -16.63
CA GLU A 3 -4.61 1.74 -16.95
C GLU A 3 -3.66 0.53 -17.08
N ARG A 4 -4.01 -0.61 -16.45
CA ARG A 4 -3.16 -1.83 -16.48
C ARG A 4 -2.96 -2.29 -17.92
N ILE A 5 -1.75 -2.18 -18.45
CA ILE A 5 -1.45 -2.66 -19.81
C ILE A 5 -1.61 -4.19 -19.83
N LEU A 6 -2.52 -4.68 -20.68
CA LEU A 6 -2.70 -6.11 -20.92
C LEU A 6 -1.52 -6.64 -21.73
N THR A 7 -0.91 -7.73 -21.28
CA THR A 7 0.16 -8.38 -22.03
C THR A 7 -0.40 -9.08 -23.28
N ASN A 8 0.45 -9.23 -24.31
CA ASN A 8 0.07 -9.98 -25.51
C ASN A 8 -0.31 -11.43 -25.20
N ASN A 9 0.25 -12.02 -24.12
CA ASN A 9 -0.06 -13.36 -23.68
C ASN A 9 -1.45 -13.45 -23.04
N GLU A 10 -1.80 -12.54 -22.12
CA GLU A 10 -3.17 -12.44 -21.57
C GLU A 10 -4.18 -12.20 -22.69
N LYS A 11 -3.93 -11.24 -23.58
CA LYS A 11 -4.81 -10.96 -24.73
C LYS A 11 -5.03 -12.18 -25.62
N SER A 12 -3.95 -12.90 -25.95
CA SER A 12 -4.02 -14.12 -26.76
C SER A 12 -4.72 -15.27 -26.05
N PHE A 13 -4.58 -15.36 -24.72
CA PHE A 13 -5.25 -16.38 -23.90
C PHE A 13 -6.77 -16.16 -23.88
N VAL A 14 -7.23 -14.94 -23.59
CA VAL A 14 -8.66 -14.59 -23.60
C VAL A 14 -9.29 -14.84 -24.98
N GLN A 15 -8.60 -14.42 -26.06
CA GLN A 15 -9.10 -14.68 -27.43
C GLN A 15 -9.22 -16.17 -27.76
N LYS A 16 -8.28 -17.01 -27.31
CA LYS A 16 -8.34 -18.48 -27.52
C LYS A 16 -9.44 -19.14 -26.70
N ALA A 17 -9.59 -18.79 -25.43
CA ALA A 17 -10.64 -19.32 -24.57
C ALA A 17 -12.04 -19.05 -25.16
N ILE A 18 -12.27 -17.83 -25.66
CA ILE A 18 -13.52 -17.43 -26.31
C ILE A 18 -13.75 -18.19 -27.63
N LEU A 19 -12.70 -18.44 -28.42
CA LEU A 19 -12.79 -19.28 -29.62
C LEU A 19 -13.21 -20.73 -29.30
N GLU A 20 -12.78 -21.25 -28.14
CA GLU A 20 -13.17 -22.56 -27.61
C GLU A 20 -14.54 -22.52 -26.89
N SER A 21 -15.23 -21.38 -26.89
CA SER A 21 -16.51 -21.13 -26.21
C SER A 21 -16.47 -21.28 -24.68
N ILE A 22 -15.30 -21.08 -24.07
CA ILE A 22 -15.07 -21.14 -22.62
C ILE A 22 -14.79 -19.72 -22.11
N ARG A 23 -15.58 -19.26 -21.13
CA ARG A 23 -15.30 -17.99 -20.42
C ARG A 23 -14.39 -18.22 -19.21
N ILE A 24 -13.64 -17.20 -18.85
CA ILE A 24 -12.64 -17.22 -17.77
C ILE A 24 -13.30 -17.45 -16.40
N ASP A 25 -14.54 -16.98 -16.25
CA ASP A 25 -15.38 -17.11 -15.06
C ASP A 25 -16.29 -18.37 -15.07
N GLY A 26 -16.13 -19.24 -16.07
CA GLY A 26 -16.90 -20.48 -16.20
C GLY A 26 -18.32 -20.33 -16.76
N ARG A 27 -18.80 -19.11 -17.03
CA ARG A 27 -20.13 -18.86 -17.60
C ARG A 27 -20.23 -19.26 -19.07
N THR A 28 -21.45 -19.46 -19.55
CA THR A 28 -21.73 -19.56 -20.99
C THR A 28 -21.73 -18.19 -21.68
N LEU A 29 -21.68 -18.18 -23.03
CA LEU A 29 -21.53 -16.96 -23.83
C LEU A 29 -22.71 -15.97 -23.71
N ASP A 30 -23.91 -16.45 -23.40
CA ASP A 30 -25.15 -15.66 -23.29
C ASP A 30 -25.59 -15.39 -21.84
N GLU A 31 -24.79 -15.81 -20.85
CA GLU A 31 -25.17 -15.83 -19.44
C GLU A 31 -24.75 -14.55 -18.70
N PHE A 32 -25.71 -13.97 -17.98
CA PHE A 32 -25.56 -12.71 -17.26
C PHE A 32 -25.32 -12.95 -15.77
N ARG A 33 -24.46 -12.12 -15.14
CA ARG A 33 -24.27 -12.11 -13.68
C ARG A 33 -25.58 -11.88 -12.92
N LYS A 34 -25.64 -12.40 -11.68
CA LYS A 34 -26.76 -12.20 -10.75
C LYS A 34 -26.92 -10.70 -10.46
N LEU A 35 -28.10 -10.18 -10.74
CA LEU A 35 -28.49 -8.80 -10.49
C LEU A 35 -29.08 -8.70 -9.07
N ARG A 36 -28.59 -7.75 -8.27
CA ARG A 36 -29.16 -7.34 -6.98
C ARG A 36 -29.44 -5.84 -7.00
N ILE A 37 -30.53 -5.44 -6.37
CA ILE A 37 -30.97 -4.04 -6.26
C ILE A 37 -31.26 -3.80 -4.77
N CYS A 38 -30.63 -2.79 -4.19
CA CYS A 38 -30.81 -2.36 -2.80
C CYS A 38 -31.21 -0.87 -2.80
N PHE A 39 -32.15 -0.50 -1.94
CA PHE A 39 -32.63 0.88 -1.81
C PHE A 39 -32.01 1.57 -0.60
N GLY A 40 -31.75 2.87 -0.72
CA GLY A 40 -31.35 3.71 0.41
C GLY A 40 -32.55 4.14 1.25
N SER A 41 -32.30 4.81 2.38
CA SER A 41 -33.38 5.33 3.23
C SER A 41 -34.19 6.43 2.53
N GLU A 42 -33.56 7.22 1.64
CA GLU A 42 -34.20 8.24 0.82
C GLU A 42 -34.84 7.67 -0.47
N TRP A 43 -35.97 8.24 -0.90
CA TRP A 43 -36.61 7.92 -2.18
C TRP A 43 -35.72 8.35 -3.36
N GLY A 44 -35.52 7.45 -4.33
CA GLY A 44 -34.66 7.68 -5.50
C GLY A 44 -33.16 7.48 -5.25
N LEU A 45 -32.75 6.92 -4.10
CA LEU A 45 -31.38 6.48 -3.83
C LEU A 45 -31.29 4.95 -3.96
N VAL A 46 -30.50 4.46 -4.93
CA VAL A 46 -30.45 3.03 -5.30
C VAL A 46 -29.02 2.56 -5.50
N HIS A 47 -28.68 1.41 -4.92
CA HIS A 47 -27.43 0.69 -5.16
C HIS A 47 -27.71 -0.59 -5.96
N VAL A 48 -27.06 -0.72 -7.12
CA VAL A 48 -27.18 -1.88 -8.01
C VAL A 48 -25.87 -2.64 -8.06
N VAL A 49 -25.97 -3.97 -7.95
CA VAL A 49 -24.83 -4.90 -8.01
C VAL A 49 -25.07 -5.90 -9.13
N LEU A 50 -24.14 -5.94 -10.09
CA LEU A 50 -24.10 -6.91 -11.19
C LEU A 50 -22.83 -7.76 -11.05
N GLY A 51 -22.91 -8.80 -10.20
CA GLY A 51 -21.74 -9.54 -9.72
C GLY A 51 -20.79 -8.66 -8.90
N GLU A 52 -19.66 -8.27 -9.48
CA GLU A 52 -18.68 -7.37 -8.85
C GLU A 52 -18.82 -5.90 -9.27
N THR A 53 -19.46 -5.62 -10.42
CA THR A 53 -19.68 -4.24 -10.89
C THR A 53 -20.79 -3.57 -10.09
N ARG A 54 -20.50 -2.42 -9.48
CA ARG A 54 -21.39 -1.74 -8.53
C ARG A 54 -21.62 -0.29 -8.95
N ALA A 55 -22.87 0.15 -8.95
CA ALA A 55 -23.26 1.52 -9.25
C ALA A 55 -24.27 2.05 -8.20
N LEU A 56 -24.07 3.28 -7.77
CA LEU A 56 -25.01 4.04 -6.93
C LEU A 56 -25.67 5.10 -7.80
N ALA A 57 -26.99 5.15 -7.82
CA ALA A 57 -27.76 6.20 -8.50
C ALA A 57 -28.58 6.99 -7.49
N ARG A 58 -28.60 8.31 -7.65
CA ARG A 58 -29.42 9.24 -6.86
C ARG A 58 -30.18 10.16 -7.80
N VAL A 59 -31.48 10.28 -7.60
CA VAL A 59 -32.32 11.31 -8.24
C VAL A 59 -32.52 12.48 -7.30
N THR A 60 -32.34 13.70 -7.81
CA THR A 60 -32.67 14.95 -7.11
C THR A 60 -33.57 15.81 -8.01
N CYS A 61 -34.33 16.72 -7.41
CA CYS A 61 -35.21 17.64 -8.15
C CYS A 61 -35.06 19.08 -7.64
N GLU A 62 -35.06 20.03 -8.56
CA GLU A 62 -35.06 21.47 -8.30
C GLU A 62 -36.03 22.18 -9.25
N VAL A 63 -36.58 23.32 -8.84
CA VAL A 63 -37.49 24.13 -9.67
C VAL A 63 -36.66 25.19 -10.40
N VAL A 64 -36.80 25.24 -11.73
CA VAL A 64 -36.03 26.14 -12.61
C VAL A 64 -36.92 26.76 -13.69
N GLU A 65 -36.43 27.82 -14.32
CA GLU A 65 -37.05 28.38 -15.53
C GLU A 65 -36.90 27.40 -16.71
N PRO A 66 -37.95 27.18 -17.53
CA PRO A 66 -37.88 26.30 -18.68
C PRO A 66 -36.99 26.86 -19.80
N LYS A 67 -36.56 26.00 -20.73
CA LYS A 67 -35.83 26.46 -21.92
C LYS A 67 -36.79 27.22 -22.84
N ALA A 68 -36.36 28.38 -23.34
CA ALA A 68 -37.11 29.20 -24.30
C ALA A 68 -37.54 28.46 -25.59
N THR A 69 -36.94 27.30 -25.92
CA THR A 69 -37.35 26.47 -27.06
C THR A 69 -38.53 25.54 -26.76
N ARG A 70 -38.83 25.26 -25.48
CA ARG A 70 -39.87 24.34 -25.00
C ARG A 70 -40.37 24.78 -23.61
N PRO A 71 -41.30 25.76 -23.53
CA PRO A 71 -41.73 26.34 -22.26
C PRO A 71 -42.66 25.47 -21.40
N ASN A 72 -43.23 24.40 -21.98
CA ASN A 72 -44.21 23.52 -21.33
C ASN A 72 -43.62 22.17 -20.90
N GLU A 73 -42.31 21.98 -21.04
CA GLU A 73 -41.63 20.73 -20.69
C GLU A 73 -40.64 20.98 -19.55
N GLY A 74 -40.67 20.09 -18.56
CA GLY A 74 -39.61 19.97 -17.57
C GLY A 74 -38.31 19.42 -18.17
N MET A 75 -37.28 19.36 -17.34
CA MET A 75 -35.93 19.00 -17.78
C MET A 75 -35.43 17.73 -17.09
N LEU A 76 -34.67 16.92 -17.84
CA LEU A 76 -33.97 15.75 -17.32
C LEU A 76 -32.48 15.93 -17.58
N PHE A 77 -31.66 15.72 -16.56
CA PHE A 77 -30.22 15.62 -16.66
C PHE A 77 -29.77 14.24 -16.18
N VAL A 78 -28.89 13.62 -16.95
CA VAL A 78 -28.20 12.39 -16.57
C VAL A 78 -26.72 12.74 -16.51
N ASN A 79 -26.08 12.32 -15.43
CA ASN A 79 -24.67 12.57 -15.16
C ASN A 79 -24.08 11.28 -14.59
N VAL A 80 -22.92 10.88 -15.09
CA VAL A 80 -22.24 9.67 -14.64
C VAL A 80 -20.84 10.01 -14.18
N GLU A 81 -20.48 9.56 -12.99
CA GLU A 81 -19.17 9.77 -12.38
C GLU A 81 -18.36 8.47 -12.36
N LEU A 82 -17.31 8.42 -13.18
CA LEU A 82 -16.24 7.43 -13.12
C LEU A 82 -15.05 8.05 -12.38
N GLY A 83 -15.04 7.92 -11.05
CA GLY A 83 -13.95 8.41 -10.20
C GLY A 83 -12.94 7.31 -9.80
N PRO A 84 -11.88 7.65 -9.04
CA PRO A 84 -10.88 6.70 -8.55
C PRO A 84 -11.45 5.55 -7.71
N MET A 85 -12.66 5.71 -7.17
CA MET A 85 -13.41 4.68 -6.46
C MET A 85 -13.85 3.53 -7.38
N ALA A 86 -14.26 3.84 -8.63
CA ALA A 86 -14.69 2.85 -9.60
C ALA A 86 -13.53 1.94 -10.04
N ALA A 87 -12.37 2.54 -10.33
CA ALA A 87 -11.11 1.86 -10.54
C ALA A 87 -9.94 2.84 -10.37
N PRO A 88 -8.74 2.40 -9.91
CA PRO A 88 -7.61 3.29 -9.62
C PRO A 88 -7.06 4.07 -10.83
N HIS A 89 -7.45 3.69 -12.06
CA HIS A 89 -7.00 4.33 -13.29
C HIS A 89 -7.85 5.51 -13.74
N PHE A 90 -9.02 5.73 -13.13
CA PHE A 90 -9.80 6.96 -13.31
C PHE A 90 -9.23 8.07 -12.41
N ASP A 91 -8.96 9.24 -12.98
CA ASP A 91 -8.50 10.41 -12.23
C ASP A 91 -9.70 11.27 -11.80
N GLY A 92 -9.70 11.75 -10.56
CA GLY A 92 -10.80 12.58 -10.03
C GLY A 92 -10.92 13.92 -10.75
N GLY A 93 -12.13 14.28 -11.18
CA GLY A 93 -12.46 15.60 -11.75
C GLY A 93 -12.18 15.77 -13.24
N ARG A 94 -11.52 14.82 -13.91
CA ARG A 94 -11.36 14.82 -15.37
C ARG A 94 -12.23 13.72 -15.98
N GLN A 95 -13.19 14.09 -16.83
CA GLN A 95 -14.00 13.12 -17.56
C GLN A 95 -13.11 12.27 -18.48
N SER A 96 -13.16 10.94 -18.31
CA SER A 96 -12.54 9.97 -19.23
C SER A 96 -13.37 9.83 -20.51
N ASP A 97 -12.76 9.37 -21.60
CA ASP A 97 -13.47 9.14 -22.87
C ASP A 97 -14.61 8.12 -22.70
N GLU A 98 -14.38 7.12 -21.85
CA GLU A 98 -15.37 6.10 -21.44
C GLU A 98 -16.53 6.71 -20.65
N CYS A 99 -16.26 7.68 -19.76
CA CYS A 99 -17.29 8.44 -19.04
C CYS A 99 -18.17 9.25 -19.99
N VAL A 100 -17.56 9.94 -20.97
CA VAL A 100 -18.28 10.71 -21.99
C VAL A 100 -19.14 9.78 -22.87
N GLN A 101 -18.60 8.62 -23.29
CA GLN A 101 -19.34 7.62 -24.06
C GLN A 101 -20.51 7.04 -23.24
N LEU A 102 -20.28 6.65 -21.99
CA LEU A 102 -21.29 6.12 -21.07
C LEU A 102 -22.41 7.13 -20.84
N ASN A 103 -22.07 8.39 -20.54
CA ASN A 103 -23.06 9.45 -20.31
C ASN A 103 -23.90 9.70 -21.57
N ARG A 104 -23.28 9.78 -22.76
CA ARG A 104 -24.01 9.89 -24.03
C ARG A 104 -24.94 8.71 -24.30
N ILE A 105 -24.54 7.48 -23.95
CA ILE A 105 -25.38 6.29 -24.15
C ILE A 105 -26.59 6.31 -23.21
N LEU A 106 -26.41 6.64 -21.93
CA LEU A 106 -27.52 6.72 -20.97
C LEU A 106 -28.44 7.91 -21.25
N GLU A 107 -27.88 9.08 -21.59
CA GLU A 107 -28.65 10.26 -21.97
C GLU A 107 -29.54 9.95 -23.17
N ARG A 108 -28.99 9.30 -24.21
CA ARG A 108 -29.74 8.83 -25.37
C ARG A 108 -30.79 7.78 -24.98
N ALA A 109 -30.44 6.81 -24.13
CA ALA A 109 -31.35 5.74 -23.73
C ALA A 109 -32.55 6.25 -22.91
N LEU A 110 -32.37 7.30 -22.09
CA LEU A 110 -33.43 7.84 -21.22
C LEU A 110 -34.19 9.02 -21.83
N LYS A 111 -33.55 9.89 -22.61
CA LYS A 111 -34.21 11.06 -23.23
C LYS A 111 -34.88 10.74 -24.55
N ASP A 112 -34.15 10.16 -25.52
CA ASP A 112 -34.69 9.90 -26.87
C ASP A 112 -35.82 8.85 -26.83
N SER A 113 -35.86 8.01 -25.79
CA SER A 113 -36.92 7.03 -25.57
C SER A 113 -38.21 7.59 -24.96
N GLY A 114 -38.25 8.86 -24.53
CA GLY A 114 -39.40 9.42 -23.83
C GLY A 114 -39.71 8.72 -22.50
N CYS A 115 -38.67 8.30 -21.75
CA CYS A 115 -38.83 7.51 -20.53
C CYS A 115 -39.70 8.22 -19.47
N VAL A 116 -39.47 9.51 -19.26
CA VAL A 116 -40.17 10.37 -18.29
C VAL A 116 -41.15 11.28 -19.01
N ASP A 117 -42.35 11.45 -18.43
CA ASP A 117 -43.32 12.45 -18.87
C ASP A 117 -42.84 13.88 -18.50
N LEU A 118 -42.22 14.57 -19.45
CA LEU A 118 -41.72 15.93 -19.26
C LEU A 118 -42.84 16.98 -19.16
N GLU A 119 -44.05 16.72 -19.67
CA GLU A 119 -45.18 17.64 -19.56
C GLU A 119 -45.71 17.64 -18.11
N SER A 120 -45.76 16.48 -17.46
CA SER A 120 -46.11 16.33 -16.03
C SER A 120 -45.18 17.07 -15.05
N LEU A 121 -44.00 17.48 -15.53
CA LEU A 121 -42.99 18.21 -14.77
C LEU A 121 -43.15 19.74 -14.88
N CYS A 122 -44.02 20.25 -15.77
CA CYS A 122 -44.37 21.67 -15.83
C CYS A 122 -45.24 22.07 -14.63
N LEU A 123 -44.97 23.23 -14.03
CA LEU A 123 -45.74 23.76 -12.89
C LEU A 123 -46.51 25.01 -13.30
N VAL A 124 -45.79 25.98 -13.85
CA VAL A 124 -46.32 27.19 -14.47
C VAL A 124 -45.65 27.34 -15.82
N SER A 125 -46.44 27.31 -16.90
CA SER A 125 -45.97 27.48 -18.27
C SER A 125 -45.12 28.75 -18.41
N GLU A 126 -44.03 28.68 -19.16
CA GLU A 126 -43.05 29.77 -19.39
C GLU A 126 -42.25 30.24 -18.15
N GLU A 127 -42.71 30.00 -16.91
CA GLU A 127 -42.03 30.47 -15.69
C GLU A 127 -41.30 29.38 -14.90
N LYS A 128 -41.96 28.26 -14.55
CA LYS A 128 -41.47 27.30 -13.54
C LYS A 128 -41.75 25.87 -13.93
N VAL A 129 -40.68 25.08 -14.05
CA VAL A 129 -40.73 23.64 -14.29
C VAL A 129 -39.79 22.89 -13.35
N TRP A 130 -40.10 21.62 -13.10
CA TRP A 130 -39.14 20.72 -12.44
C TRP A 130 -38.01 20.36 -13.40
N THR A 131 -36.79 20.40 -12.89
CA THR A 131 -35.66 19.67 -13.49
C THR A 131 -35.28 18.50 -12.58
N LEU A 132 -35.23 17.30 -13.16
CA LEU A 132 -34.78 16.07 -12.52
C LEU A 132 -33.32 15.83 -12.88
N ARG A 133 -32.49 15.56 -11.88
CA ARG A 133 -31.07 15.24 -12.04
C ARG A 133 -30.79 13.85 -11.52
N VAL A 134 -30.34 12.97 -12.41
CA VAL A 134 -29.91 11.60 -12.11
C VAL A 134 -28.39 11.58 -12.10
N ASP A 135 -27.80 11.57 -10.91
CA ASP A 135 -26.35 11.39 -10.73
C ASP A 135 -26.07 9.90 -10.45
N VAL A 136 -25.24 9.27 -11.28
CA VAL A 136 -24.83 7.86 -11.15
C VAL A 136 -23.33 7.79 -10.86
N THR A 137 -22.94 7.38 -9.66
CA THR A 137 -21.55 7.18 -9.26
C THR A 137 -21.21 5.69 -9.30
N VAL A 138 -20.20 5.31 -10.08
CA VAL A 138 -19.73 3.92 -10.13
C VAL A 138 -18.82 3.64 -8.95
N LEU A 139 -19.10 2.57 -8.19
CA LEU A 139 -18.38 2.20 -6.98
C LEU A 139 -17.34 1.10 -7.21
N ASN A 140 -17.51 0.28 -8.25
CA ASN A 140 -16.53 -0.71 -8.71
C ASN A 140 -16.76 -1.06 -10.18
N HIS A 141 -15.69 -1.08 -10.98
CA HIS A 141 -15.73 -1.40 -12.41
C HIS A 141 -15.05 -2.74 -12.71
N GLU A 142 -15.85 -3.82 -12.74
CA GLU A 142 -15.42 -5.17 -13.13
C GLU A 142 -16.15 -5.64 -14.41
N GLY A 143 -16.22 -4.74 -15.39
CA GLY A 143 -16.85 -4.96 -16.69
C GLY A 143 -18.37 -4.77 -16.72
N ASN A 144 -18.90 -4.44 -17.90
CA ASN A 144 -20.31 -4.15 -18.18
C ASN A 144 -20.93 -3.03 -17.32
N THR A 145 -20.22 -1.90 -17.21
CA THR A 145 -20.68 -0.72 -16.46
C THR A 145 -21.93 -0.09 -17.07
N ILE A 146 -22.13 -0.20 -18.38
CA ILE A 146 -23.25 0.47 -19.09
C ILE A 146 -24.59 -0.11 -18.62
N ASP A 147 -24.73 -1.43 -18.61
CA ASP A 147 -25.97 -2.09 -18.20
C ASP A 147 -26.24 -1.84 -16.71
N CYS A 148 -25.20 -1.91 -15.86
CA CYS A 148 -25.32 -1.62 -14.43
C CYS A 148 -25.78 -0.18 -14.17
N CYS A 149 -25.20 0.82 -14.85
CA CYS A 149 -25.62 2.22 -14.72
C CYS A 149 -27.01 2.49 -15.31
N SER A 150 -27.38 1.82 -16.42
CA SER A 150 -28.72 1.92 -17.01
C SER A 150 -29.79 1.39 -16.06
N ILE A 151 -29.55 0.24 -15.44
CA ILE A 151 -30.44 -0.35 -14.43
C ILE A 151 -30.53 0.54 -13.20
N ALA A 152 -29.39 1.07 -12.70
CA ALA A 152 -29.36 1.97 -11.55
C ALA A 152 -30.14 3.26 -11.82
N ALA A 153 -29.89 3.94 -12.94
CA ALA A 153 -30.59 5.17 -13.32
C ALA A 153 -32.10 4.97 -13.48
N LEU A 154 -32.52 3.91 -14.19
CA LEU A 154 -33.94 3.61 -14.41
C LEU A 154 -34.65 3.22 -13.09
N THR A 155 -33.99 2.42 -12.25
CA THR A 155 -34.56 2.04 -10.95
C THR A 155 -34.67 3.24 -10.02
N ALA A 156 -33.67 4.13 -10.00
CA ALA A 156 -33.71 5.35 -9.20
C ALA A 156 -34.80 6.31 -9.67
N LEU A 157 -34.99 6.50 -10.98
CA LEU A 157 -36.10 7.26 -11.55
C LEU A 157 -37.47 6.67 -11.20
N ALA A 158 -37.62 5.34 -11.24
CA ALA A 158 -38.87 4.66 -10.91
C ALA A 158 -39.17 4.58 -9.40
N HIS A 159 -38.15 4.68 -8.55
CA HIS A 159 -38.25 4.73 -7.09
C HIS A 159 -38.47 6.16 -6.57
N PHE A 160 -38.02 7.17 -7.31
CA PHE A 160 -38.11 8.56 -6.89
C PHE A 160 -39.56 9.08 -6.78
N LYS A 161 -39.82 9.80 -5.69
CA LYS A 161 -41.05 10.55 -5.46
C LYS A 161 -40.69 12.03 -5.30
N ARG A 162 -41.30 12.91 -6.10
CA ARG A 162 -41.11 14.36 -5.99
C ARG A 162 -41.93 14.94 -4.83
N PRO A 163 -41.48 16.00 -4.15
CA PRO A 163 -42.31 16.70 -3.17
C PRO A 163 -43.56 17.28 -3.83
N ASP A 164 -44.67 17.36 -3.09
CA ASP A 164 -45.87 18.04 -3.55
C ASP A 164 -45.69 19.58 -3.46
N ILE A 165 -46.46 20.31 -4.26
CA ILE A 165 -46.41 21.77 -4.33
C ILE A 165 -47.79 22.40 -4.14
N THR A 166 -47.81 23.63 -3.66
CA THR A 166 -48.99 24.49 -3.76
C THR A 166 -48.61 25.75 -4.54
N VAL A 167 -49.41 26.10 -5.55
CA VAL A 167 -49.24 27.30 -6.37
C VAL A 167 -50.21 28.38 -5.88
N ASP A 168 -49.67 29.51 -5.44
CA ASP A 168 -50.43 30.69 -5.02
C ASP A 168 -50.04 31.89 -5.90
N GLY A 169 -50.79 32.09 -6.98
CA GLY A 169 -50.45 33.03 -8.04
C GLY A 169 -49.11 32.68 -8.71
N GLU A 170 -48.17 33.62 -8.68
CA GLU A 170 -46.80 33.47 -9.21
C GLU A 170 -45.88 32.70 -8.25
N ASN A 171 -46.27 32.47 -6.99
CA ASN A 171 -45.44 31.80 -5.99
C ASN A 171 -45.71 30.30 -5.92
N VAL A 172 -44.64 29.51 -5.93
CA VAL A 172 -44.68 28.04 -5.81
C VAL A 172 -44.06 27.67 -4.47
N ILE A 173 -44.87 27.09 -3.59
CA ILE A 173 -44.43 26.58 -2.28
C ILE A 173 -44.19 25.08 -2.43
N VAL A 174 -42.96 24.64 -2.16
CA VAL A 174 -42.60 23.22 -2.13
C VAL A 174 -42.79 22.69 -0.71
N HIS A 175 -43.65 21.68 -0.56
CA HIS A 175 -43.92 21.08 0.74
C HIS A 175 -42.84 20.06 1.12
N THR A 176 -42.54 20.01 2.41
CA THR A 176 -41.65 18.97 2.97
C THR A 176 -42.38 17.62 3.08
N MET A 177 -41.65 16.51 3.21
CA MET A 177 -42.23 15.17 3.33
C MET A 177 -43.09 14.99 4.60
N GLU A 178 -42.98 15.88 5.58
CA GLU A 178 -43.80 15.90 6.81
C GLU A 178 -45.14 16.63 6.60
N GLU A 179 -45.21 17.55 5.64
CA GLU A 179 -46.39 18.38 5.36
C GLU A 179 -47.37 17.70 4.39
N LYS A 180 -46.83 17.01 3.36
CA LYS A 180 -47.60 16.30 2.34
C LYS A 180 -46.86 15.08 1.79
N GLU A 181 -47.61 14.07 1.37
CA GLU A 181 -47.06 12.84 0.79
C GLU A 181 -46.44 13.10 -0.61
N PRO A 182 -45.21 12.62 -0.89
CA PRO A 182 -44.54 12.89 -2.17
C PRO A 182 -45.09 12.03 -3.33
N ILE A 183 -45.19 12.65 -4.50
CA ILE A 183 -45.86 12.11 -5.70
C ILE A 183 -44.86 11.29 -6.54
N LYS A 184 -45.26 10.08 -6.97
CA LYS A 184 -44.46 9.23 -7.89
C LYS A 184 -44.33 9.89 -9.27
N VAL A 185 -43.14 9.83 -9.87
CA VAL A 185 -42.92 10.31 -11.26
C VAL A 185 -43.54 9.32 -12.26
N THR A 186 -44.22 9.82 -13.29
CA THR A 186 -44.80 9.01 -14.37
C THR A 186 -43.73 8.62 -15.39
N LEU A 187 -43.60 7.31 -15.62
CA LEU A 187 -42.72 6.74 -16.64
C LEU A 187 -43.55 6.02 -17.71
N PHE A 188 -43.42 6.44 -18.98
CA PHE A 188 -44.09 5.78 -20.11
C PHE A 188 -43.34 4.52 -20.55
N HIS A 189 -42.02 4.56 -20.47
CA HIS A 189 -41.14 3.56 -21.07
C HIS A 189 -40.01 3.17 -20.11
N TYR A 190 -39.57 1.91 -20.21
CA TYR A 190 -38.53 1.33 -19.37
C TYR A 190 -37.36 0.89 -20.26
N PRO A 191 -36.53 1.83 -20.74
CA PRO A 191 -35.39 1.57 -21.61
C PRO A 191 -34.23 0.97 -20.79
N ILE A 192 -33.75 -0.21 -21.18
CA ILE A 192 -32.58 -0.85 -20.58
C ILE A 192 -31.49 -1.05 -21.63
N CYS A 193 -30.26 -0.67 -21.27
CA CYS A 193 -29.07 -1.03 -22.04
C CYS A 193 -28.68 -2.49 -21.79
N VAL A 194 -28.41 -3.22 -22.87
CA VAL A 194 -27.83 -4.57 -22.85
C VAL A 194 -26.58 -4.58 -23.71
N SER A 195 -25.44 -4.88 -23.10
CA SER A 195 -24.11 -4.81 -23.71
C SER A 195 -23.58 -6.18 -24.12
N TYR A 196 -22.94 -6.20 -25.28
CA TYR A 196 -22.27 -7.36 -25.88
C TYR A 196 -20.84 -6.99 -26.29
N ALA A 197 -19.89 -7.87 -26.01
CA ALA A 197 -18.53 -7.81 -26.54
C ALA A 197 -18.40 -8.71 -27.77
N ILE A 198 -17.74 -8.23 -28.83
CA ILE A 198 -17.61 -8.91 -30.12
C ILE A 198 -16.17 -9.40 -30.31
N PHE A 199 -16.03 -10.65 -30.76
CA PHE A 199 -14.77 -11.34 -31.00
C PHE A 199 -14.79 -12.10 -32.34
N ASN A 200 -13.60 -12.46 -32.83
CA ASN A 200 -13.38 -13.28 -34.02
C ASN A 200 -14.00 -12.67 -35.28
N GLN A 201 -13.62 -11.43 -35.59
CA GLN A 201 -14.02 -10.70 -36.80
C GLN A 201 -15.55 -10.58 -36.97
N GLY A 202 -16.27 -10.30 -35.88
CA GLY A 202 -17.73 -10.10 -35.93
C GLY A 202 -18.55 -11.39 -36.01
N LYS A 203 -18.02 -12.53 -35.55
CA LYS A 203 -18.71 -13.83 -35.57
C LYS A 203 -19.26 -14.27 -34.21
N ILE A 204 -18.58 -13.94 -33.12
CA ILE A 204 -18.94 -14.34 -31.75
C ILE A 204 -19.32 -13.07 -30.97
N ALA A 205 -20.46 -13.11 -30.27
CA ALA A 205 -20.88 -12.08 -29.34
C ALA A 205 -21.06 -12.70 -27.95
N ILE A 206 -20.52 -12.03 -26.92
CA ILE A 206 -20.61 -12.42 -25.51
C ILE A 206 -21.49 -11.42 -24.78
N ALA A 207 -22.48 -11.91 -24.03
CA ALA A 207 -23.32 -11.12 -23.15
C ALA A 207 -22.64 -10.85 -21.79
N ASP A 208 -22.85 -9.66 -21.23
CA ASP A 208 -22.32 -9.26 -19.92
C ASP A 208 -20.81 -9.57 -19.74
N PRO A 209 -19.96 -8.92 -20.57
CA PRO A 209 -18.51 -9.12 -20.54
C PRO A 209 -17.88 -8.66 -19.21
N THR A 210 -16.91 -9.42 -18.74
CA THR A 210 -16.00 -9.05 -17.65
C THR A 210 -15.00 -7.98 -18.10
N TYR A 211 -14.32 -7.32 -17.15
CA TYR A 211 -13.35 -6.26 -17.45
C TYR A 211 -12.23 -6.71 -18.41
N LEU A 212 -11.75 -7.95 -18.27
CA LEU A 212 -10.74 -8.52 -19.18
C LEU A 212 -11.31 -8.78 -20.59
N GLU A 213 -12.55 -9.28 -20.68
CA GLU A 213 -13.22 -9.51 -21.97
C GLU A 213 -13.49 -8.17 -22.69
N GLU A 214 -13.99 -7.13 -22.00
CA GLU A 214 -14.25 -5.82 -22.61
C GLU A 214 -13.00 -5.19 -23.23
N ARG A 215 -11.84 -5.34 -22.59
CA ARG A 215 -10.57 -4.76 -23.07
C ARG A 215 -9.87 -5.58 -24.16
N VAL A 216 -10.23 -6.85 -24.31
CA VAL A 216 -9.70 -7.74 -25.36
C VAL A 216 -10.60 -7.77 -26.60
N ALA A 217 -11.86 -7.34 -26.48
CA ALA A 217 -12.85 -7.28 -27.54
C ALA A 217 -12.38 -6.46 -28.76
N GLU A 218 -12.82 -6.88 -29.95
CA GLU A 218 -12.56 -6.16 -31.21
C GLU A 218 -13.55 -5.00 -31.41
N ALA A 219 -14.76 -5.17 -30.88
CA ALA A 219 -15.82 -4.19 -30.89
C ALA A 219 -16.78 -4.41 -29.70
N LYS A 220 -17.48 -3.34 -29.31
CA LYS A 220 -18.53 -3.34 -28.29
C LYS A 220 -19.84 -2.92 -28.91
N MET A 221 -20.90 -3.63 -28.58
CA MET A 221 -22.25 -3.42 -29.09
C MET A 221 -23.23 -3.25 -27.94
N VAL A 222 -24.00 -2.18 -27.94
CA VAL A 222 -24.98 -1.89 -26.88
C VAL A 222 -26.33 -1.63 -27.51
N PHE A 223 -27.34 -2.37 -27.06
CA PHE A 223 -28.74 -2.15 -27.42
C PHE A 223 -29.46 -1.45 -26.27
N GLY A 224 -30.01 -0.26 -26.49
CA GLY A 224 -31.02 0.32 -25.62
C GLY A 224 -32.40 -0.15 -26.09
N ILE A 225 -33.04 -1.05 -25.33
CA ILE A 225 -34.32 -1.66 -25.69
C ILE A 225 -35.37 -1.39 -24.60
N ASN A 226 -36.58 -1.04 -25.03
CA ASN A 226 -37.74 -0.83 -24.17
C ASN A 226 -38.36 -2.17 -23.74
N SER A 227 -39.14 -2.18 -22.66
CA SER A 227 -39.88 -3.38 -22.19
C SER A 227 -40.81 -4.01 -23.24
N TYR A 228 -41.26 -3.24 -24.23
CA TYR A 228 -42.06 -3.70 -25.38
C TYR A 228 -41.24 -4.34 -26.51
N GLY A 229 -39.91 -4.38 -26.39
CA GLY A 229 -38.99 -4.90 -27.42
C GLY A 229 -38.55 -3.90 -28.48
N GLU A 230 -38.96 -2.63 -28.35
CA GLU A 230 -38.59 -1.54 -29.26
C GLU A 230 -37.15 -1.10 -29.05
N LEU A 231 -36.41 -0.89 -30.15
CA LEU A 231 -35.02 -0.44 -30.11
C LEU A 231 -34.95 1.09 -30.01
N CYS A 232 -34.68 1.60 -28.81
CA CYS A 232 -34.48 3.03 -28.55
C CYS A 232 -33.12 3.53 -29.11
N GLY A 233 -32.11 2.66 -29.15
CA GLY A 233 -30.82 3.01 -29.72
C GLY A 233 -29.88 1.81 -29.87
N LEU A 234 -29.03 1.88 -30.89
CA LEU A 234 -27.91 0.97 -31.10
C LEU A 234 -26.61 1.78 -31.06
N HIS A 235 -25.65 1.35 -30.24
CA HIS A 235 -24.30 1.89 -30.21
C HIS A 235 -23.30 0.79 -30.58
N LEU A 236 -22.45 1.08 -31.57
CA LEU A 236 -21.37 0.20 -32.04
C LEU A 236 -20.05 0.97 -31.87
N GLY A 237 -19.14 0.43 -31.06
CA GLY A 237 -17.80 0.96 -30.85
C GLY A 237 -16.73 -0.05 -31.30
N GLY A 238 -15.59 0.43 -31.79
CA GLY A 238 -14.51 -0.40 -32.34
C GLY A 238 -14.62 -0.65 -33.84
N THR A 239 -13.70 -1.45 -34.39
CA THR A 239 -13.51 -1.63 -35.83
C THR A 239 -14.00 -3.02 -36.29
N THR A 240 -15.30 -3.20 -36.55
CA THR A 240 -15.80 -4.43 -37.20
C THR A 240 -16.92 -4.18 -38.21
N LEU A 241 -16.87 -4.96 -39.30
CA LEU A 241 -18.00 -5.20 -40.20
C LEU A 241 -18.97 -6.16 -39.49
N THR A 242 -20.09 -5.66 -38.99
CA THR A 242 -21.09 -6.50 -38.31
C THR A 242 -21.93 -7.27 -39.32
N SER A 243 -22.06 -8.58 -39.13
CA SER A 243 -22.99 -9.41 -39.90
C SER A 243 -24.43 -9.12 -39.46
N SER A 244 -25.35 -8.94 -40.43
CA SER A 244 -26.75 -8.60 -40.15
C SER A 244 -27.49 -9.67 -39.35
N ASP A 245 -27.15 -10.95 -39.58
CA ASP A 245 -27.67 -12.10 -38.83
C ASP A 245 -27.26 -12.05 -37.34
N LEU A 246 -26.01 -11.68 -37.01
CA LEU A 246 -25.57 -11.54 -35.62
C LEU A 246 -26.30 -10.38 -34.92
N LEU A 247 -26.49 -9.25 -35.59
CA LEU A 247 -27.26 -8.11 -35.06
C LEU A 247 -28.70 -8.50 -34.72
N LEU A 248 -29.39 -9.22 -35.62
CA LEU A 248 -30.77 -9.65 -35.40
C LEU A 248 -30.88 -10.68 -34.28
N ARG A 249 -29.98 -11.67 -34.22
CA ARG A 249 -29.94 -12.68 -33.15
C ARG A 249 -29.68 -12.06 -31.78
N THR A 250 -28.70 -11.16 -31.69
CA THR A 250 -28.36 -10.49 -30.43
C THR A 250 -29.45 -9.53 -29.99
N SER A 251 -30.07 -8.77 -30.90
CA SER A 251 -31.22 -7.91 -30.60
C SER A 251 -32.42 -8.68 -30.02
N MET A 252 -32.75 -9.86 -30.57
CA MET A 252 -33.82 -10.70 -30.01
C MET A 252 -33.49 -11.24 -28.60
N LYS A 253 -32.23 -11.61 -28.34
CA LYS A 253 -31.78 -12.03 -27.00
C LYS A 253 -31.79 -10.85 -26.01
N ALA A 254 -31.34 -9.68 -26.45
CA ALA A 254 -31.32 -8.45 -25.68
C ALA A 254 -32.74 -8.02 -25.26
N SER A 255 -33.71 -8.10 -26.16
CA SER A 255 -35.13 -7.84 -25.87
C SER A 255 -35.68 -8.75 -24.76
N LYS A 256 -35.41 -10.06 -24.83
CA LYS A 256 -35.80 -11.01 -23.76
C LYS A 256 -35.15 -10.64 -22.42
N ARG A 257 -33.86 -10.27 -22.41
CA ARG A 257 -33.15 -9.85 -21.20
C ARG A 257 -33.72 -8.55 -20.62
N ALA A 258 -33.94 -7.55 -21.46
CA ALA A 258 -34.49 -6.25 -21.04
C ALA A 258 -35.83 -6.42 -20.32
N ARG A 259 -36.74 -7.23 -20.88
CA ARG A 259 -38.03 -7.55 -20.25
C ARG A 259 -37.87 -8.17 -18.86
N LEU A 260 -37.04 -9.22 -18.73
CA LEU A 260 -36.77 -9.89 -17.44
C LEU A 260 -36.20 -8.92 -16.39
N VAL A 261 -35.32 -8.00 -16.80
CA VAL A 261 -34.75 -7.01 -15.90
C VAL A 261 -35.80 -5.96 -15.49
N VAL A 262 -36.66 -5.48 -16.40
CA VAL A 262 -37.77 -4.56 -16.05
C VAL A 262 -38.75 -5.22 -15.08
N GLU A 263 -39.08 -6.50 -15.28
CA GLU A 263 -39.94 -7.27 -14.36
C GLU A 263 -39.29 -7.38 -12.96
N LYS A 264 -37.97 -7.62 -12.88
CA LYS A 264 -37.22 -7.60 -11.60
C LYS A 264 -37.16 -6.21 -10.94
N ILE A 265 -37.00 -5.13 -11.70
CA ILE A 265 -37.03 -3.74 -11.18
C ILE A 265 -38.39 -3.45 -10.56
N LYS A 266 -39.49 -3.78 -11.25
CA LYS A 266 -40.85 -3.57 -10.75
C LYS A 266 -41.13 -4.39 -9.48
N ALA A 267 -40.71 -5.65 -9.44
CA ALA A 267 -40.82 -6.49 -8.24
C ALA A 267 -40.02 -5.95 -7.05
N ALA A 268 -38.78 -5.48 -7.28
CA ALA A 268 -37.94 -4.89 -6.24
C ALA A 268 -38.55 -3.59 -5.66
N ILE A 269 -39.07 -2.72 -6.52
CA ILE A 269 -39.74 -1.48 -6.09
C ILE A 269 -41.03 -1.78 -5.33
N GLN A 270 -41.83 -2.78 -5.75
CA GLN A 270 -43.02 -3.16 -4.98
C GLN A 270 -42.65 -3.64 -3.58
N LYS A 271 -41.65 -4.54 -3.47
CA LYS A 271 -41.16 -5.02 -2.17
C LYS A 271 -40.70 -3.88 -1.26
N ASP A 272 -39.95 -2.90 -1.77
CA ASP A 272 -39.50 -1.74 -0.97
C ASP A 272 -40.66 -0.84 -0.53
N ASN A 273 -41.71 -0.66 -1.36
CA ASN A 273 -42.93 0.03 -0.90
C ASN A 273 -43.62 -0.78 0.23
N ASP A 274 -43.81 -2.09 0.04
CA ASP A 274 -44.46 -2.97 1.03
C ASP A 274 -43.69 -3.01 2.36
N ASP A 275 -42.35 -3.03 2.32
CA ASP A 275 -41.49 -3.07 3.50
C ASP A 275 -41.54 -1.73 4.26
N ARG A 276 -41.59 -0.59 3.54
CA ARG A 276 -41.81 0.76 4.13
C ARG A 276 -43.21 0.93 4.72
N GLU A 277 -44.25 0.45 4.05
CA GLU A 277 -45.64 0.49 4.56
C GLU A 277 -45.80 -0.33 5.85
N LYS A 278 -45.04 -1.43 6.00
CA LYS A 278 -44.99 -2.24 7.23
C LYS A 278 -44.13 -1.62 8.34
N GLY A 279 -43.47 -0.49 8.09
CA GLY A 279 -42.58 0.15 9.06
C GLY A 279 -41.32 -0.67 9.38
N LEU A 280 -40.89 -1.57 8.48
CA LEU A 280 -39.60 -2.24 8.63
C LEU A 280 -38.47 -1.21 8.51
N PRO A 281 -37.35 -1.39 9.25
CA PRO A 281 -36.19 -0.53 9.10
C PRO A 281 -35.62 -0.66 7.67
N VAL A 282 -35.34 0.47 7.02
CA VAL A 282 -34.96 0.55 5.60
C VAL A 282 -33.76 1.46 5.32
N GLY A 283 -32.75 0.88 4.67
CA GLY A 283 -31.61 1.55 4.09
C GLY A 283 -30.38 0.66 3.94
N PHE A 284 -29.25 1.29 3.67
CA PHE A 284 -27.96 0.59 3.61
C PHE A 284 -27.52 -0.07 4.93
N PRO A 285 -27.89 0.42 6.14
CA PRO A 285 -27.57 -0.28 7.39
C PRO A 285 -28.13 -1.72 7.47
N GLU A 286 -29.42 -1.98 7.25
CA GLU A 286 -29.92 -3.36 7.29
C GLU A 286 -29.47 -4.15 6.06
N GLY A 287 -29.26 -3.48 4.92
CA GLY A 287 -28.61 -4.06 3.75
C GLY A 287 -27.15 -4.51 3.99
N ILE A 288 -26.49 -4.01 5.03
CA ILE A 288 -25.18 -4.48 5.51
C ILE A 288 -25.37 -5.67 6.46
N GLU A 289 -26.31 -5.61 7.40
CA GLU A 289 -26.61 -6.71 8.33
C GLU A 289 -27.08 -7.98 7.63
N ARG A 290 -27.91 -7.85 6.58
CA ARG A 290 -28.34 -8.97 5.71
C ARG A 290 -27.25 -9.46 4.75
N ASN A 291 -26.03 -8.94 4.85
CA ASN A 291 -24.90 -9.23 3.96
C ASN A 291 -25.23 -8.99 2.46
N GLU A 292 -26.10 -8.01 2.17
CA GLU A 292 -26.52 -7.72 0.79
C GLU A 292 -25.63 -6.69 0.10
N THR A 293 -25.00 -5.82 0.89
CA THR A 293 -24.26 -4.65 0.45
C THR A 293 -22.74 -4.80 0.64
N THR A 294 -22.29 -5.68 1.54
CA THR A 294 -20.87 -5.87 1.88
C THR A 294 -20.07 -6.51 0.74
N VAL A 295 -18.73 -6.35 0.77
CA VAL A 295 -17.82 -6.99 -0.21
C VAL A 295 -17.52 -8.45 0.16
N HIS A 296 -17.72 -8.83 1.42
CA HIS A 296 -17.45 -10.18 1.92
C HIS A 296 -18.52 -11.22 1.54
N ALA A 297 -19.73 -10.79 1.17
CA ALA A 297 -20.82 -11.67 0.77
C ALA A 297 -20.76 -12.04 -0.73
N GLN A 298 -19.73 -12.80 -1.13
CA GLN A 298 -19.61 -13.32 -2.49
C GLN A 298 -19.04 -14.75 -2.53
N ASP A 299 -19.77 -15.61 -3.23
CA ASP A 299 -19.29 -16.92 -3.67
C ASP A 299 -18.11 -16.74 -4.64
N ARG A 300 -16.90 -16.88 -4.12
CA ARG A 300 -15.71 -17.03 -4.97
C ARG A 300 -15.74 -18.43 -5.59
N MET A 301 -16.41 -18.56 -6.74
CA MET A 301 -16.29 -19.78 -7.55
C MET A 301 -14.82 -20.03 -7.88
N GLN A 302 -14.24 -21.03 -7.22
CA GLN A 302 -12.88 -21.48 -7.50
C GLN A 302 -12.86 -22.11 -8.90
N VAL A 303 -12.08 -21.50 -9.81
CA VAL A 303 -11.93 -22.01 -11.18
C VAL A 303 -11.12 -23.31 -11.15
N ARG A 304 -11.81 -24.46 -11.08
CA ARG A 304 -11.21 -25.78 -11.36
C ARG A 304 -11.13 -26.01 -12.86
N LEU A 305 -9.98 -25.68 -13.46
CA LEU A 305 -9.65 -25.99 -14.85
C LEU A 305 -9.60 -27.52 -15.06
N LYS A 306 -10.70 -28.13 -15.53
CA LYS A 306 -10.78 -29.59 -15.73
C LYS A 306 -9.77 -30.14 -16.75
N ARG A 307 -9.29 -29.31 -17.69
CA ARG A 307 -8.25 -29.67 -18.69
C ARG A 307 -7.48 -28.43 -19.15
N PHE A 308 -6.37 -28.10 -18.49
CA PHE A 308 -5.40 -27.12 -19.02
C PHE A 308 -4.02 -27.78 -19.15
N LYS A 309 -3.51 -27.90 -20.38
CA LYS A 309 -2.15 -28.37 -20.66
C LYS A 309 -1.34 -27.24 -21.28
N LEU A 310 -0.52 -26.61 -20.45
CA LEU A 310 0.40 -25.55 -20.85
C LEU A 310 1.61 -26.20 -21.55
N LYS A 311 1.73 -26.03 -22.88
CA LYS A 311 2.94 -26.46 -23.60
C LYS A 311 4.02 -25.38 -23.50
N ILE A 312 5.00 -25.62 -22.62
CA ILE A 312 6.30 -24.95 -22.62
C ILE A 312 7.35 -26.05 -22.89
N ASP A 313 8.16 -25.85 -23.92
CA ASP A 313 9.37 -26.59 -24.31
C ASP A 313 9.48 -28.08 -23.93
N GLY A 314 8.83 -28.91 -24.75
CA GLY A 314 9.50 -30.11 -25.28
C GLY A 314 9.59 -31.36 -24.40
N GLN A 315 8.99 -31.40 -23.21
CA GLN A 315 8.86 -32.64 -22.43
C GLN A 315 7.42 -32.87 -21.96
N GLU A 316 6.93 -34.10 -22.16
CA GLU A 316 5.65 -34.55 -21.61
C GLU A 316 5.90 -35.15 -20.22
N GLN A 317 5.49 -34.45 -19.17
CA GLN A 317 5.26 -35.03 -17.85
C GLN A 317 3.76 -35.16 -17.59
N THR A 318 3.38 -36.29 -17.01
CA THR A 318 2.03 -36.57 -16.52
C THR A 318 2.09 -36.58 -15.00
N ASP A 319 1.46 -35.61 -14.35
CA ASP A 319 1.14 -35.70 -12.93
C ASP A 319 0.00 -36.71 -12.76
N SER A 320 0.40 -37.98 -12.54
CA SER A 320 -0.35 -38.91 -11.71
C SER A 320 0.38 -39.00 -10.37
N ASP A 321 -0.39 -39.21 -9.29
CA ASP A 321 0.08 -39.44 -7.92
C ASP A 321 0.46 -38.16 -7.14
N LEU A 322 -0.58 -37.39 -6.80
CA LEU A 322 -0.65 -36.68 -5.51
C LEU A 322 -1.94 -37.11 -4.79
N GLU A 323 -1.79 -37.36 -3.50
CA GLU A 323 -2.69 -38.19 -2.69
C GLU A 323 -3.95 -37.42 -2.24
N GLU A 324 -5.08 -38.12 -2.14
CA GLU A 324 -6.30 -37.60 -1.51
C GLU A 324 -6.14 -37.67 0.02
N GLU A 325 -6.15 -36.51 0.70
CA GLU A 325 -6.40 -36.52 2.15
C GLU A 325 -7.89 -36.81 2.43
N PRO A 326 -8.22 -37.63 3.44
CA PRO A 326 -9.59 -38.02 3.72
C PRO A 326 -10.39 -36.89 4.40
N GLU A 327 -11.65 -36.72 3.99
CA GLU A 327 -12.60 -35.88 4.74
C GLU A 327 -12.91 -36.52 6.11
N PRO A 328 -13.13 -35.73 7.17
CA PRO A 328 -13.53 -36.25 8.47
C PRO A 328 -14.98 -36.74 8.47
N ASP A 329 -15.20 -37.98 8.91
CA ASP A 329 -16.53 -38.51 9.24
C ASP A 329 -17.14 -37.72 10.42
N ASP A 330 -18.06 -36.80 10.16
CA ASP A 330 -18.93 -36.25 11.20
C ASP A 330 -19.98 -37.30 11.61
N ALA A 331 -19.61 -38.07 12.62
CA ALA A 331 -20.42 -39.15 13.17
C ALA A 331 -21.71 -38.61 13.82
N MET A 332 -22.81 -39.26 13.47
CA MET A 332 -24.17 -39.00 13.94
C MET A 332 -24.34 -39.23 15.45
N GLU A 333 -24.24 -38.19 16.28
CA GLU A 333 -24.71 -38.25 17.69
C GLU A 333 -26.19 -37.88 17.79
N THR A 334 -27.04 -38.90 17.90
CA THR A 334 -28.44 -38.75 18.30
C THR A 334 -28.56 -38.54 19.81
N ILE A 335 -28.94 -37.33 20.24
CA ILE A 335 -29.47 -37.07 21.58
C ILE A 335 -30.97 -36.78 21.45
N GLY A 336 -31.79 -37.57 22.13
CA GLY A 336 -33.23 -37.67 21.86
C GLY A 336 -34.08 -36.55 22.43
N GLU A 337 -35.13 -36.19 21.70
CA GLU A 337 -36.24 -35.38 22.21
C GLU A 337 -37.18 -36.22 23.09
N ALA A 338 -37.58 -35.65 24.23
CA ALA A 338 -38.71 -36.10 25.02
C ALA A 338 -39.76 -34.98 25.10
N SER A 339 -40.79 -35.12 24.26
CA SER A 339 -42.15 -34.56 24.38
C SER A 339 -42.41 -33.38 25.35
N ALA A 340 -42.79 -32.22 24.80
CA ALA A 340 -43.92 -31.43 25.32
C ALA A 340 -44.47 -30.48 24.23
N GLU A 341 -45.78 -30.56 23.96
CA GLU A 341 -46.47 -29.63 23.06
C GLU A 341 -46.68 -28.27 23.75
N THR A 342 -46.57 -27.15 23.00
CA THR A 342 -47.49 -26.00 23.18
C THR A 342 -47.45 -25.07 21.96
N ASN A 343 -48.62 -24.79 21.40
CA ASN A 343 -48.79 -23.97 20.18
C ASN A 343 -48.53 -22.47 20.43
N VAL A 344 -47.76 -21.83 19.55
CA VAL A 344 -47.98 -20.45 19.10
C VAL A 344 -47.64 -20.38 17.61
N GLU A 345 -48.62 -20.00 16.77
CA GLU A 345 -48.42 -19.79 15.32
C GLU A 345 -47.67 -18.47 15.07
N LEU A 346 -46.66 -18.46 14.18
CA LEU A 346 -46.16 -17.27 13.49
C LEU A 346 -45.68 -17.65 12.09
N GLY A 347 -46.11 -16.89 11.09
CA GLY A 347 -46.19 -17.33 9.68
C GLY A 347 -44.86 -17.57 8.94
N GLU A 348 -44.91 -18.55 8.05
CA GLU A 348 -43.87 -18.88 7.07
C GLU A 348 -43.71 -17.77 6.02
N SER A 349 -42.46 -17.48 5.62
CA SER A 349 -42.17 -16.72 4.39
C SER A 349 -41.49 -17.64 3.38
N MET A 350 -42.19 -17.98 2.30
CA MET A 350 -41.72 -18.90 1.26
C MET A 350 -40.46 -18.40 0.55
N ALA A 351 -39.41 -19.22 0.55
CA ALA A 351 -38.33 -19.12 -0.42
C ALA A 351 -38.72 -19.93 -1.67
N VAL A 352 -38.74 -19.28 -2.84
CA VAL A 352 -38.92 -19.96 -4.13
C VAL A 352 -37.53 -20.15 -4.74
N ASP A 353 -37.10 -21.41 -4.81
CA ASP A 353 -35.81 -21.81 -5.38
C ASP A 353 -36.06 -22.40 -6.77
N ASP A 354 -35.58 -21.72 -7.82
CA ASP A 354 -35.76 -22.15 -9.22
C ASP A 354 -34.60 -23.08 -9.63
N THR A 355 -34.78 -24.38 -9.43
CA THR A 355 -34.10 -25.41 -10.23
C THR A 355 -35.08 -25.93 -11.28
N ASP A 356 -34.79 -25.74 -12.57
CA ASP A 356 -35.45 -26.50 -13.63
C ASP A 356 -34.42 -27.11 -14.57
N ASP A 357 -34.57 -28.41 -14.77
CA ASP A 357 -33.61 -29.33 -15.38
C ASP A 357 -34.23 -29.84 -16.68
N THR A 358 -33.63 -29.60 -17.86
CA THR A 358 -34.10 -30.27 -19.09
C THR A 358 -33.01 -30.55 -20.14
N VAL A 359 -32.67 -31.85 -20.27
CA VAL A 359 -32.61 -32.61 -21.55
C VAL A 359 -31.42 -32.28 -22.50
N VAL A 360 -30.66 -33.21 -23.11
CA VAL A 360 -30.83 -34.64 -23.50
C VAL A 360 -29.50 -35.41 -23.28
N ARG A 361 -29.54 -36.73 -23.01
CA ARG A 361 -28.41 -37.66 -23.28
C ARG A 361 -28.60 -38.35 -24.64
N VAL A 362 -27.57 -38.37 -25.49
CA VAL A 362 -27.57 -39.14 -26.75
C VAL A 362 -26.20 -39.77 -27.03
N GLY A 363 -26.19 -41.09 -27.30
CA GLY A 363 -25.34 -41.69 -28.34
C GLY A 363 -23.95 -42.21 -27.95
N GLU A 364 -23.84 -43.52 -27.80
CA GLU A 364 -22.60 -44.30 -27.66
C GLU A 364 -21.79 -44.40 -28.97
N THR A 365 -20.47 -44.67 -28.87
CA THR A 365 -19.78 -45.67 -29.73
C THR A 365 -18.52 -46.27 -29.05
N ALA A 366 -18.55 -47.57 -28.76
CA ALA A 366 -17.48 -48.61 -28.84
C ALA A 366 -15.99 -48.23 -28.52
N SER A 367 -15.30 -48.74 -27.47
CA SER A 367 -14.81 -50.12 -27.20
C SER A 367 -13.67 -50.62 -28.14
N VAL A 368 -12.63 -51.41 -27.78
CA VAL A 368 -12.39 -52.43 -26.71
C VAL A 368 -10.86 -52.58 -26.43
N LEU A 369 -10.38 -52.85 -25.19
CA LEU A 369 -9.28 -53.84 -24.87
C LEU A 369 -8.82 -53.91 -23.38
N ILE A 370 -9.02 -55.07 -22.75
CA ILE A 370 -8.39 -55.63 -21.52
C ILE A 370 -8.34 -57.15 -21.82
N PRO A 371 -7.24 -57.94 -21.65
CA PRO A 371 -6.52 -58.17 -20.37
C PRO A 371 -4.98 -58.38 -20.55
N LYS A 372 -4.13 -58.85 -19.60
CA LYS A 372 -4.35 -59.71 -18.41
C LYS A 372 -3.15 -59.69 -17.44
N ALA A 373 -3.47 -59.63 -16.14
CA ALA A 373 -2.80 -60.21 -14.96
C ALA A 373 -1.26 -60.42 -14.91
N LYS A 374 -0.68 -60.04 -13.76
CA LYS A 374 0.02 -61.01 -12.89
C LYS A 374 0.01 -60.57 -11.42
N ASP A 375 -0.19 -61.55 -10.53
CA ASP A 375 -0.21 -61.38 -9.08
C ASP A 375 1.16 -60.97 -8.52
N THR A 376 1.17 -60.27 -7.39
CA THR A 376 1.57 -60.90 -6.12
C THR A 376 1.13 -60.06 -4.92
N SER A 377 0.77 -60.76 -3.85
CA SER A 377 0.33 -60.24 -2.55
C SER A 377 1.47 -59.62 -1.73
N ASN A 378 1.12 -58.71 -0.83
CA ASN A 378 1.47 -58.68 0.61
C ASN A 378 0.58 -57.58 1.23
N GLN A 379 -0.39 -57.85 2.11
CA GLN A 379 -0.31 -58.35 3.50
C GLN A 379 0.61 -57.54 4.42
N TRP A 380 0.05 -57.18 5.57
CA TRP A 380 0.57 -56.22 6.54
C TRP A 380 1.49 -56.94 7.55
N ILE A 381 2.57 -56.27 7.95
CA ILE A 381 3.48 -56.73 9.01
C ILE A 381 3.19 -55.96 10.29
N THR A 382 3.16 -56.65 11.42
CA THR A 382 2.86 -56.12 12.76
C THR A 382 4.11 -55.62 13.50
N GLU A 383 3.93 -54.73 14.48
CA GLU A 383 4.99 -53.95 15.15
C GLU A 383 6.10 -54.76 15.85
N GLU A 384 5.96 -56.08 16.03
CA GLU A 384 6.97 -56.92 16.67
C GLU A 384 8.20 -57.19 15.78
N GLU A 385 8.07 -57.19 14.44
CA GLU A 385 9.22 -57.37 13.53
C GLU A 385 10.06 -56.08 13.35
N LEU A 386 9.58 -54.92 13.81
CA LEU A 386 10.33 -53.65 13.72
C LEU A 386 11.44 -53.52 14.78
N MET A 387 11.46 -54.41 15.80
CA MET A 387 12.40 -54.31 16.92
C MET A 387 13.73 -55.06 16.72
N GLU A 388 13.78 -56.11 15.89
CA GLU A 388 15.03 -56.89 15.69
C GLU A 388 16.08 -56.20 14.82
N VAL A 389 15.69 -55.22 13.98
CA VAL A 389 16.61 -54.53 13.06
C VAL A 389 17.51 -53.51 13.78
N LYS A 390 17.18 -53.09 15.02
CA LYS A 390 17.93 -52.07 15.76
C LYS A 390 19.13 -52.57 16.57
N GLU A 391 19.35 -53.88 16.70
CA GLU A 391 20.42 -54.42 17.57
C GLU A 391 21.68 -54.97 16.87
N GLN A 392 21.72 -55.09 15.54
CA GLN A 392 22.87 -55.69 14.84
C GLN A 392 23.50 -54.82 13.73
N SER A 393 24.42 -53.93 14.11
CA SER A 393 25.67 -53.66 13.35
C SER A 393 26.64 -52.67 14.03
N GLY A 394 26.82 -52.80 15.35
CA GLY A 394 27.88 -52.07 16.07
C GLY A 394 29.26 -52.75 16.00
N LYS A 395 30.27 -52.00 15.53
CA LYS A 395 31.75 -52.17 15.73
C LYS A 395 32.55 -53.09 14.77
N LYS A 396 33.55 -52.47 14.11
CA LYS A 396 34.99 -52.72 14.43
C LYS A 396 35.88 -51.52 14.06
N ARG A 397 37.07 -51.44 14.69
CA ARG A 397 38.00 -50.29 14.73
C ARG A 397 39.41 -50.67 14.23
N SER A 398 40.11 -49.72 13.61
CA SER A 398 41.56 -49.45 13.78
C SER A 398 41.87 -48.02 13.30
N LYS A 399 42.34 -47.08 14.13
CA LYS A 399 43.76 -46.75 14.45
C LYS A 399 44.65 -46.65 13.18
N ALA A 400 45.43 -45.59 12.93
CA ALA A 400 46.12 -44.71 13.89
C ALA A 400 46.40 -43.25 13.42
N SER A 401 46.79 -42.43 14.41
CA SER A 401 47.27 -41.04 14.44
C SER A 401 48.41 -40.63 13.48
N LEU A 402 48.53 -39.33 13.12
CA LEU A 402 49.39 -38.31 13.81
C LEU A 402 49.43 -36.92 13.10
N LYS A 403 49.81 -35.86 13.85
CA LYS A 403 50.34 -34.52 13.43
C LYS A 403 49.40 -33.46 12.81
N ARG A 404 48.89 -32.56 13.66
CA ARG A 404 48.54 -31.15 13.31
C ARG A 404 49.82 -30.38 12.90
N LYS A 405 49.81 -29.67 11.77
CA LYS A 405 50.80 -28.64 11.42
C LYS A 405 50.25 -27.24 11.68
N LYS A 406 50.97 -26.42 12.47
CA LYS A 406 50.77 -24.96 12.47
C LYS A 406 51.13 -24.40 11.09
N LYS A 407 50.29 -23.55 10.50
CA LYS A 407 50.72 -22.60 9.46
C LYS A 407 50.70 -21.20 10.07
N LYS A 408 51.84 -20.50 9.97
CA LYS A 408 51.95 -19.07 10.25
C LYS A 408 51.30 -18.30 9.09
N SER A 409 50.46 -17.31 9.38
CA SER A 409 50.29 -16.18 8.46
C SER A 409 51.54 -15.29 8.56
N VAL A 410 51.94 -14.70 7.44
CA VAL A 410 53.06 -13.76 7.35
C VAL A 410 52.48 -12.37 7.27
N CYS A 411 52.79 -11.50 8.24
CA CYS A 411 52.54 -10.07 8.08
C CYS A 411 53.54 -9.50 7.06
N MET A 412 53.05 -8.81 6.05
CA MET A 412 53.88 -7.86 5.30
C MET A 412 53.89 -6.52 6.02
N SER A 413 55.08 -6.03 6.34
CA SER A 413 55.30 -4.71 6.92
C SER A 413 55.29 -3.63 5.83
N ALA A 414 54.50 -2.57 6.02
CA ALA A 414 54.69 -1.26 5.38
C ALA A 414 54.98 -0.19 6.45
N MET A 415 55.61 0.90 6.05
CA MET A 415 56.41 1.75 6.96
C MET A 415 55.63 2.76 7.82
N SER A 416 56.32 3.24 8.85
CA SER A 416 55.87 4.09 9.95
C SER A 416 55.44 5.52 9.58
N SER A 417 54.44 6.03 10.28
CA SER A 417 54.41 7.43 10.75
C SER A 417 54.50 7.44 12.28
N SER A 418 55.54 8.06 12.82
CA SER A 418 55.89 7.98 14.24
C SER A 418 55.11 9.01 15.06
N THR A 419 53.92 8.65 15.53
CA THR A 419 53.21 9.43 16.56
C THR A 419 53.44 8.77 17.92
N VAL A 420 53.96 9.53 18.89
CA VAL A 420 54.22 9.01 20.25
C VAL A 420 52.88 8.72 20.94
N THR A 421 52.51 7.45 21.01
CA THR A 421 51.37 7.00 21.81
C THR A 421 51.74 7.06 23.29
N LEU A 422 51.26 8.11 23.97
CA LEU A 422 51.18 8.17 25.43
C LEU A 422 50.50 6.90 25.97
N SER A 423 50.91 6.44 27.15
CA SER A 423 50.27 5.29 27.78
C SER A 423 48.80 5.62 28.09
N GLU A 424 47.94 4.61 28.13
CA GLU A 424 46.50 4.84 28.37
C GLU A 424 46.22 5.45 29.76
N THR A 425 47.16 5.25 30.69
CA THR A 425 47.24 5.86 32.02
C THR A 425 47.71 7.31 32.06
N ASP A 426 48.39 7.83 31.02
CA ASP A 426 48.81 9.24 30.95
C ASP A 426 47.71 10.18 30.40
N LYS A 427 46.57 9.62 29.99
CA LYS A 427 45.45 10.37 29.41
C LYS A 427 44.55 10.91 30.51
N LYS A 428 44.21 12.20 30.40
CA LYS A 428 43.35 12.94 31.34
C LYS A 428 42.02 12.22 31.59
N LEU A 429 41.68 12.05 32.87
CA LEU A 429 40.45 11.45 33.36
C LEU A 429 39.42 12.54 33.71
N THR A 430 38.25 12.48 33.10
CA THR A 430 37.16 13.44 33.31
C THR A 430 35.94 12.73 33.89
N GLN A 431 35.37 13.28 34.96
CA GLN A 431 34.14 12.81 35.61
C GLN A 431 33.02 13.82 35.40
N PHE A 432 31.93 13.36 34.77
CA PHE A 432 30.67 14.08 34.66
C PHE A 432 29.78 13.60 35.81
N ARG A 433 29.47 14.50 36.75
CA ARG A 433 28.75 14.17 37.97
C ARG A 433 27.38 14.83 38.01
N ASN A 434 26.50 14.34 38.90
CA ASN A 434 25.17 14.92 39.11
C ASN A 434 24.36 14.92 37.79
N CYS A 435 24.28 13.76 37.13
CA CYS A 435 23.54 13.54 35.89
C CYS A 435 22.60 12.33 35.97
N ARG A 436 21.60 12.34 35.10
CA ARG A 436 20.73 11.19 34.82
C ARG A 436 21.22 10.49 33.56
N VAL A 437 21.99 9.43 33.73
CA VAL A 437 22.63 8.69 32.64
C VAL A 437 21.64 7.69 32.03
N LEU A 438 21.52 7.68 30.71
CA LEU A 438 20.76 6.66 29.98
C LEU A 438 21.60 5.38 29.86
N ARG A 439 21.29 4.38 30.68
CA ARG A 439 21.98 3.08 30.74
C ARG A 439 20.96 1.96 30.92
N ASN A 440 21.12 0.84 30.23
CA ASN A 440 20.24 -0.33 30.33
C ASN A 440 18.74 0.01 30.21
N HIS A 441 18.36 0.81 29.20
CA HIS A 441 16.98 1.22 28.93
C HIS A 441 16.30 2.05 30.03
N ARG A 442 17.09 2.71 30.90
CA ARG A 442 16.61 3.52 32.04
C ARG A 442 17.44 4.78 32.24
N LEU A 443 16.83 5.86 32.70
CA LEU A 443 17.55 6.97 33.32
C LEU A 443 17.92 6.62 34.77
N VAL A 444 19.22 6.57 35.07
CA VAL A 444 19.77 6.31 36.41
C VAL A 444 20.57 7.52 36.91
N GLN A 445 20.52 7.81 38.21
CA GLN A 445 21.42 8.79 38.82
C GLN A 445 22.80 8.13 38.96
N ASP A 446 23.75 8.56 38.15
CA ASP A 446 25.07 7.96 37.98
C ASP A 446 26.05 8.99 37.41
N ASP A 447 27.34 8.71 37.48
CA ASP A 447 28.40 9.55 36.92
C ASP A 447 28.94 8.94 35.61
N VAL A 448 29.29 9.78 34.63
CA VAL A 448 29.98 9.32 33.41
C VAL A 448 31.48 9.62 33.53
N TRP A 449 32.30 8.58 33.41
CA TRP A 449 33.76 8.68 33.47
C TRP A 449 34.35 8.51 32.08
N VAL A 450 35.24 9.42 31.69
CA VAL A 450 35.82 9.47 30.36
C VAL A 450 37.33 9.59 30.43
N ARG A 451 38.05 8.73 29.72
CA ARG A 451 39.50 8.81 29.53
C ARG A 451 39.84 8.49 28.08
N GLY A 452 40.67 9.31 27.45
CA GLY A 452 41.23 9.02 26.13
C GLY A 452 40.22 8.78 25.00
N GLY A 453 39.06 9.43 25.06
CA GLY A 453 37.98 9.27 24.08
C GLY A 453 37.01 8.12 24.34
N LYS A 454 37.14 7.42 25.47
CA LYS A 454 36.34 6.25 25.83
C LYS A 454 35.61 6.43 27.15
N ILE A 455 34.43 5.83 27.25
CA ILE A 455 33.69 5.72 28.51
C ILE A 455 34.34 4.61 29.35
N ILE A 456 34.67 4.93 30.61
CA ILE A 456 35.45 4.08 31.51
C ILE A 456 34.58 3.58 32.66
N ASP A 457 34.90 2.38 33.13
CA ASP A 457 34.31 1.77 34.32
C ASP A 457 34.86 2.44 35.60
N PRO A 458 34.04 3.12 36.42
CA PRO A 458 34.49 3.79 37.62
C PRO A 458 35.00 2.83 38.71
N GLU A 459 34.55 1.57 38.73
CA GLU A 459 35.03 0.60 39.72
C GLU A 459 36.53 0.34 39.54
N LYS A 460 36.99 0.20 38.29
CA LYS A 460 38.42 -0.01 37.98
C LYS A 460 39.27 1.21 38.33
N VAL A 461 38.76 2.40 38.02
CA VAL A 461 39.43 3.67 38.37
C VAL A 461 39.61 3.79 39.90
N PHE A 462 38.59 3.41 40.68
CA PHE A 462 38.60 3.57 42.13
C PHE A 462 39.32 2.44 42.87
N PHE A 463 39.07 1.17 42.51
CA PHE A 463 39.61 0.00 43.22
C PHE A 463 40.99 -0.45 42.71
N ASP A 464 41.18 -0.51 41.39
CA ASP A 464 42.43 -0.99 40.79
C ASP A 464 43.47 0.13 40.68
N GLU A 465 43.09 1.28 40.10
CA GLU A 465 44.01 2.40 39.85
C GLU A 465 44.14 3.35 41.05
N LYS A 466 43.09 3.46 41.89
CA LYS A 466 43.00 4.37 43.06
C LYS A 466 43.19 5.85 42.71
N LEU A 467 42.71 6.25 41.54
CA LEU A 467 42.80 7.62 41.04
C LEU A 467 41.51 8.42 41.33
N GLN A 468 41.67 9.73 41.41
CA GLN A 468 40.56 10.69 41.35
C GLN A 468 40.51 11.33 39.95
N ALA A 469 39.38 11.91 39.57
CA ALA A 469 39.26 12.60 38.29
C ALA A 469 40.14 13.86 38.23
N ASP A 470 40.87 14.05 37.12
CA ASP A 470 41.67 15.27 36.88
C ASP A 470 40.78 16.49 36.65
N VAL A 471 39.57 16.28 36.10
CA VAL A 471 38.53 17.29 35.95
C VAL A 471 37.17 16.70 36.33
N GLN A 472 36.41 17.49 37.09
CA GLN A 472 35.02 17.21 37.41
C GLN A 472 34.13 18.27 36.74
N ILE A 473 33.09 17.82 36.04
CA ILE A 473 32.07 18.65 35.41
C ILE A 473 30.75 18.33 36.10
N ASP A 474 30.08 19.35 36.63
CA ASP A 474 28.74 19.23 37.20
C ASP A 474 27.72 19.35 36.06
N CYS A 475 26.89 18.32 35.88
CA CYS A 475 25.86 18.29 34.86
C CYS A 475 24.54 18.94 35.32
N HIS A 476 24.47 19.45 36.55
CA HIS A 476 23.32 20.17 37.10
C HIS A 476 21.98 19.40 36.98
N GLY A 477 22.01 18.07 37.12
CA GLY A 477 20.84 17.21 37.00
C GLY A 477 20.40 16.90 35.55
N CYS A 478 21.14 17.37 34.53
CA CYS A 478 20.84 17.09 33.13
C CYS A 478 20.84 15.58 32.82
N ILE A 479 20.10 15.22 31.77
CA ILE A 479 20.12 13.88 31.19
C ILE A 479 21.38 13.76 30.34
N VAL A 480 22.13 12.66 30.50
CA VAL A 480 23.25 12.28 29.63
C VAL A 480 22.83 11.08 28.80
N ALA A 481 22.75 11.26 27.49
CA ALA A 481 22.35 10.23 26.53
C ALA A 481 23.45 9.99 25.49
N PRO A 482 23.54 8.81 24.86
CA PRO A 482 24.44 8.59 23.74
C PRO A 482 24.15 9.60 22.62
N GLY A 483 25.19 10.07 21.93
CA GLY A 483 25.05 11.05 20.86
C GLY A 483 24.20 10.51 19.71
N PHE A 484 23.39 11.39 19.10
CA PHE A 484 22.42 10.96 18.10
C PHE A 484 23.10 10.57 16.79
N ILE A 485 22.50 9.61 16.09
CA ILE A 485 22.99 9.02 14.85
C ILE A 485 21.91 9.17 13.78
N ASP A 486 22.15 10.03 12.80
CA ASP A 486 21.22 10.23 11.67
C ASP A 486 21.64 9.39 10.46
N LEU A 487 20.81 8.43 10.08
CA LEU A 487 21.13 7.49 8.98
C LEU A 487 20.65 7.98 7.61
N GLN A 488 19.81 9.01 7.54
CA GLN A 488 19.27 9.55 6.28
C GLN A 488 19.17 11.08 6.34
N ILE A 489 20.09 11.75 5.65
CA ILE A 489 20.15 13.20 5.52
C ILE A 489 20.78 13.58 4.18
N ASN A 490 20.00 14.22 3.32
CA ASN A 490 20.37 14.59 1.94
C ASN A 490 21.20 15.88 1.86
N GLY A 491 21.11 16.72 2.90
CA GLY A 491 21.87 17.96 2.99
C GLY A 491 21.53 18.81 4.21
N GLY A 492 22.10 20.01 4.26
CA GLY A 492 21.73 21.03 5.24
C GLY A 492 22.48 22.35 5.02
N TYR A 493 22.03 23.42 5.66
CA TYR A 493 22.70 24.73 5.68
C TYR A 493 22.99 25.31 4.28
N GLY A 494 22.14 25.00 3.30
CA GLY A 494 22.28 25.38 1.90
C GLY A 494 23.24 24.50 1.08
N VAL A 495 23.54 23.29 1.53
CA VAL A 495 24.35 22.27 0.83
C VAL A 495 23.52 21.04 0.54
N ASP A 496 23.52 20.57 -0.70
CA ASP A 496 22.92 19.31 -1.17
C ASP A 496 24.02 18.34 -1.62
N PHE A 497 24.11 17.15 -1.02
CA PHE A 497 25.22 16.22 -1.29
C PHE A 497 25.17 15.55 -2.67
N SER A 498 24.02 15.59 -3.35
CA SER A 498 23.83 15.01 -4.69
C SER A 498 24.01 16.05 -5.79
N PHE A 499 23.80 17.34 -5.49
CA PHE A 499 23.89 18.43 -6.45
C PHE A 499 25.22 19.21 -6.38
N ASP A 500 25.74 19.50 -5.19
CA ASP A 500 26.93 20.36 -5.00
C ASP A 500 28.26 19.59 -5.18
N VAL A 501 28.33 18.79 -6.25
CA VAL A 501 29.39 17.80 -6.53
C VAL A 501 30.81 18.38 -6.46
N GLU A 502 31.04 19.58 -7.01
CA GLU A 502 32.37 20.20 -7.02
C GLU A 502 32.87 20.52 -5.61
N THR A 503 31.97 20.99 -4.73
CA THR A 503 32.27 21.47 -3.36
C THR A 503 31.89 20.49 -2.25
N VAL A 504 31.59 19.23 -2.59
CA VAL A 504 30.95 18.28 -1.67
C VAL A 504 31.73 18.02 -0.37
N GLU A 505 33.06 18.05 -0.40
CA GLU A 505 33.92 17.91 0.81
C GLU A 505 33.69 19.04 1.81
N GLU A 506 33.73 20.30 1.35
CA GLU A 506 33.44 21.48 2.17
C GLU A 506 31.97 21.48 2.63
N GLY A 507 31.08 21.03 1.76
CA GLY A 507 29.66 20.88 2.04
C GLY A 507 29.35 19.90 3.17
N VAL A 508 29.91 18.68 3.09
CA VAL A 508 29.78 17.66 4.15
C VAL A 508 30.36 18.16 5.47
N LEU A 509 31.52 18.83 5.46
CA LEU A 509 32.10 19.43 6.66
C LEU A 509 31.19 20.53 7.27
N LYS A 510 30.58 21.38 6.44
CA LYS A 510 29.64 22.42 6.88
C LYS A 510 28.40 21.82 7.54
N VAL A 511 27.80 20.79 6.94
CA VAL A 511 26.64 20.08 7.52
C VAL A 511 27.04 19.35 8.80
N ALA A 512 28.16 18.61 8.78
CA ALA A 512 28.71 17.93 9.96
C ALA A 512 28.94 18.89 11.12
N LYS A 513 29.38 20.14 10.87
CA LYS A 513 29.58 21.14 11.92
C LYS A 513 28.27 21.67 12.50
N GLY A 514 27.25 21.91 11.66
CA GLY A 514 25.94 22.39 12.10
C GLY A 514 25.16 21.35 12.90
N LEU A 515 25.21 20.07 12.48
CA LEU A 515 24.57 18.93 13.13
C LEU A 515 24.88 18.80 14.64
N LEU A 516 26.08 19.24 15.06
CA LEU A 516 26.49 19.24 16.48
C LEU A 516 25.55 20.06 17.38
N ALA A 517 24.93 21.14 16.88
CA ALA A 517 23.99 21.94 17.67
C ALA A 517 22.70 21.18 18.04
N HIS A 518 22.41 20.13 17.27
CA HIS A 518 21.21 19.30 17.37
C HIS A 518 21.48 17.94 18.00
N GLY A 519 22.64 17.79 18.69
CA GLY A 519 23.01 16.57 19.41
C GLY A 519 23.48 15.40 18.54
N VAL A 520 23.54 15.58 17.22
CA VAL A 520 24.01 14.54 16.28
C VAL A 520 25.53 14.47 16.32
N THR A 521 26.07 13.35 16.79
CA THR A 521 27.52 13.09 16.86
C THR A 521 28.03 12.25 15.71
N SER A 522 27.14 11.55 15.00
CA SER A 522 27.47 10.71 13.84
C SER A 522 26.34 10.75 12.80
N PHE A 523 26.65 10.64 11.52
CA PHE A 523 25.64 10.61 10.47
C PHE A 523 26.11 9.91 9.19
N CYS A 524 25.16 9.58 8.33
CA CYS A 524 25.37 9.10 6.96
C CYS A 524 24.93 10.19 5.96
N PRO A 525 25.86 10.86 5.24
CA PRO A 525 25.52 11.70 4.11
C PRO A 525 24.76 10.87 3.05
N THR A 526 23.56 11.30 2.68
CA THR A 526 22.71 10.59 1.74
C THR A 526 22.83 11.16 0.33
N LEU A 527 23.12 10.31 -0.64
CA LEU A 527 23.07 10.62 -2.06
C LEU A 527 21.81 10.01 -2.67
N VAL A 528 20.96 10.82 -3.29
CA VAL A 528 19.79 10.33 -4.01
C VAL A 528 20.17 9.84 -5.41
N THR A 529 19.20 9.28 -6.13
CA THR A 529 19.34 8.80 -7.53
C THR A 529 19.96 9.87 -8.42
N SER A 530 21.16 9.58 -8.90
CA SER A 530 22.02 10.49 -9.66
C SER A 530 22.65 9.77 -10.87
N PRO A 531 23.22 10.48 -11.84
CA PRO A 531 24.01 9.86 -12.91
C PRO A 531 25.23 9.10 -12.35
N PRO A 532 25.69 8.00 -12.98
CA PRO A 532 26.87 7.24 -12.54
C PRO A 532 28.11 8.10 -12.29
N GLU A 533 28.33 9.12 -13.14
CA GLU A 533 29.44 10.06 -13.07
C GLU A 533 29.44 10.85 -11.74
N THR A 534 28.25 11.09 -11.17
CA THR A 534 28.09 11.76 -9.86
C THR A 534 28.55 10.84 -8.74
N TYR A 535 28.13 9.57 -8.72
CA TYR A 535 28.58 8.60 -7.72
C TYR A 535 30.09 8.38 -7.77
N HIS A 536 30.65 8.25 -8.99
CA HIS A 536 32.09 8.05 -9.20
C HIS A 536 32.91 9.26 -8.72
N SER A 537 32.36 10.47 -8.79
CA SER A 537 33.00 11.70 -8.30
C SER A 537 32.86 11.87 -6.78
N VAL A 538 31.65 11.66 -6.24
CA VAL A 538 31.32 12.02 -4.85
C VAL A 538 31.69 10.93 -3.85
N LEU A 539 31.40 9.65 -4.11
CA LEU A 539 31.60 8.58 -3.11
C LEU A 539 33.06 8.44 -2.64
N PRO A 540 34.09 8.58 -3.50
CA PRO A 540 35.49 8.59 -3.04
C PRO A 540 35.86 9.83 -2.20
N ARG A 541 35.17 10.95 -2.40
CA ARG A 541 35.41 12.26 -1.74
C ARG A 541 34.66 12.43 -0.42
N ILE A 542 33.81 11.48 -0.04
CA ILE A 542 33.18 11.42 1.28
C ILE A 542 33.75 10.23 2.07
N PRO A 543 35.01 10.30 2.54
CA PRO A 543 35.61 9.24 3.34
C PRO A 543 34.95 9.15 4.73
N ARG A 544 34.91 7.92 5.27
CA ARG A 544 34.53 7.68 6.67
C ARG A 544 35.49 8.45 7.59
N THR A 545 34.98 9.45 8.31
CA THR A 545 35.78 10.46 8.99
C THR A 545 35.36 10.58 10.45
N ALA A 546 36.32 10.52 11.38
CA ALA A 546 36.08 10.67 12.81
C ALA A 546 35.59 12.10 13.14
N GLY A 547 34.55 12.21 13.97
CA GLY A 547 34.04 13.48 14.43
C GLY A 547 34.97 14.18 15.44
N GLY A 548 34.60 15.42 15.79
CA GLY A 548 35.30 16.24 16.78
C GLY A 548 34.89 17.70 16.67
N ARG A 549 35.78 18.61 17.05
CA ARG A 549 35.50 20.07 17.07
C ARG A 549 35.07 20.65 15.72
N HIS A 550 35.41 19.98 14.61
CA HIS A 550 35.10 20.41 13.26
C HIS A 550 33.80 19.82 12.69
N GLY A 551 33.20 18.81 13.32
CA GLY A 551 31.92 18.23 12.88
C GLY A 551 31.61 16.85 13.46
N ALA A 552 30.39 16.37 13.21
CA ALA A 552 29.96 15.01 13.49
C ALA A 552 30.75 13.96 12.69
N THR A 553 30.80 12.73 13.21
CA THR A 553 31.43 11.58 12.55
C THR A 553 30.69 11.22 11.26
N VAL A 554 31.40 11.17 10.13
CA VAL A 554 30.87 10.61 8.88
C VAL A 554 31.04 9.09 8.95
N LEU A 555 29.92 8.38 9.14
CA LEU A 555 29.92 6.92 9.28
C LEU A 555 30.16 6.21 7.94
N GLY A 556 29.81 6.87 6.84
CA GLY A 556 29.83 6.37 5.46
C GLY A 556 28.58 6.87 4.73
N CYS A 557 28.57 6.80 3.40
CA CYS A 557 27.46 7.28 2.59
C CYS A 557 26.23 6.36 2.71
N HIS A 558 25.04 6.94 2.73
CA HIS A 558 23.79 6.27 2.36
C HIS A 558 23.51 6.59 0.89
N VAL A 559 23.22 5.58 0.08
CA VAL A 559 22.96 5.75 -1.34
C VAL A 559 21.53 5.31 -1.64
N GLU A 560 20.67 6.26 -1.97
CA GLU A 560 19.22 6.10 -2.12
C GLU A 560 18.83 6.01 -3.61
N GLY A 561 18.77 4.77 -4.11
CA GLY A 561 18.73 4.47 -5.54
C GLY A 561 20.11 4.61 -6.22
N PRO A 562 20.21 4.37 -7.55
CA PRO A 562 19.13 4.52 -8.52
C PRO A 562 18.30 3.26 -8.79
N PHE A 563 18.58 2.15 -8.09
CA PHE A 563 17.86 0.87 -8.27
C PHE A 563 16.51 0.83 -7.56
N ILE A 564 15.67 1.82 -7.85
CA ILE A 564 14.35 2.02 -7.24
C ILE A 564 13.23 1.85 -8.27
N ASN A 565 11.97 1.92 -7.84
CA ASN A 565 10.81 1.82 -8.72
C ASN A 565 10.41 3.20 -9.26
N THR A 566 10.24 3.31 -10.58
CA THR A 566 9.85 4.56 -11.26
C THR A 566 8.48 5.11 -10.83
N ILE A 567 7.54 4.26 -10.43
CA ILE A 567 6.22 4.65 -9.91
C ILE A 567 6.35 5.31 -8.53
N LYS A 568 7.35 4.88 -7.74
CA LYS A 568 7.60 5.33 -6.37
C LYS A 568 8.87 6.19 -6.26
N LYS A 569 9.28 6.81 -7.37
CA LYS A 569 10.48 7.66 -7.43
C LYS A 569 10.49 8.85 -6.46
N GLY A 570 9.33 9.36 -6.01
CA GLY A 570 9.27 10.59 -5.23
C GLY A 570 10.00 11.75 -5.93
N ALA A 571 10.92 12.40 -5.21
CA ALA A 571 11.77 13.49 -5.73
C ALA A 571 12.86 13.04 -6.71
N HIS A 572 13.10 11.74 -6.89
CA HIS A 572 14.24 11.22 -7.64
C HIS A 572 14.07 11.44 -9.16
N PRO A 573 15.14 11.81 -9.89
CA PRO A 573 15.09 12.00 -11.34
C PRO A 573 14.82 10.68 -12.07
N PRO A 574 13.69 10.53 -12.80
CA PRO A 574 13.29 9.26 -13.41
C PRO A 574 14.28 8.75 -14.47
N GLU A 575 14.96 9.65 -15.17
CA GLU A 575 15.96 9.34 -16.20
C GLU A 575 17.24 8.69 -15.66
N CYS A 576 17.53 8.85 -14.36
CA CYS A 576 18.69 8.25 -13.71
C CYS A 576 18.38 6.87 -13.10
N ILE A 577 17.11 6.47 -12.99
CA ILE A 577 16.71 5.18 -12.40
C ILE A 577 17.21 4.01 -13.27
N LYS A 578 17.73 2.95 -12.61
CA LYS A 578 18.36 1.80 -13.27
C LYS A 578 17.72 0.47 -12.87
N GLU A 579 17.88 -0.53 -13.72
CA GLU A 579 17.57 -1.95 -13.45
C GLU A 579 18.85 -2.73 -13.10
N PHE A 580 18.71 -3.95 -12.59
CA PHE A 580 19.84 -4.83 -12.28
C PHE A 580 20.21 -5.74 -13.46
N ASP A 581 20.43 -5.16 -14.65
CA ASP A 581 20.60 -5.89 -15.92
C ASP A 581 21.66 -7.01 -15.87
N GLN A 582 22.70 -6.84 -15.04
CA GLN A 582 23.75 -7.83 -14.78
C GLN A 582 23.98 -8.03 -13.26
N GLY A 583 22.91 -7.93 -12.46
CA GLY A 583 22.98 -8.09 -11.00
C GLY A 583 23.99 -7.12 -10.36
N ILE A 584 24.91 -7.65 -9.55
CA ILE A 584 25.93 -6.84 -8.84
C ILE A 584 26.89 -6.11 -9.79
N VAL A 585 27.08 -6.58 -11.03
CA VAL A 585 28.03 -5.96 -11.97
C VAL A 585 27.53 -4.56 -12.31
N THR A 586 26.24 -4.43 -12.65
CA THR A 586 25.58 -3.13 -12.88
C THR A 586 25.66 -2.22 -11.65
N VAL A 587 25.54 -2.77 -10.43
CA VAL A 587 25.68 -2.00 -9.18
C VAL A 587 27.08 -1.40 -9.03
N ARG A 588 28.12 -2.20 -9.31
CA ARG A 588 29.52 -1.74 -9.30
C ARG A 588 29.83 -0.74 -10.40
N GLU A 589 29.25 -0.91 -11.59
CA GLU A 589 29.40 0.02 -12.71
C GLU A 589 28.73 1.38 -12.42
N VAL A 590 27.54 1.36 -11.82
CA VAL A 590 26.78 2.58 -11.49
C VAL A 590 27.41 3.36 -10.34
N TYR A 591 27.80 2.70 -9.24
CA TYR A 591 28.34 3.40 -8.07
C TYR A 591 29.87 3.62 -8.13
N GLY A 592 30.62 2.78 -8.85
CA GLY A 592 32.09 2.79 -8.81
C GLY A 592 32.62 2.15 -7.52
N SER A 593 33.53 2.83 -6.81
CA SER A 593 33.98 2.36 -5.49
C SER A 593 32.87 2.53 -4.45
N MET A 594 32.59 1.45 -3.73
CA MET A 594 31.63 1.42 -2.61
C MET A 594 32.33 1.39 -1.24
N ASP A 595 33.65 1.61 -1.15
CA ASP A 595 34.43 1.47 0.10
C ASP A 595 33.92 2.40 1.22
N ASN A 596 33.40 3.58 0.83
CA ASN A 596 32.82 4.57 1.73
C ASN A 596 31.31 4.40 1.96
N VAL A 597 30.64 3.46 1.31
CA VAL A 597 29.19 3.25 1.43
C VAL A 597 28.87 2.43 2.69
N GLN A 598 27.84 2.84 3.42
CA GLN A 598 27.33 2.17 4.62
C GLN A 598 25.90 1.63 4.45
N ILE A 599 25.08 2.30 3.64
CA ILE A 599 23.67 1.95 3.40
C ILE A 599 23.37 2.08 1.90
N ILE A 600 22.61 1.14 1.34
CA ILE A 600 22.03 1.26 0.00
C ILE A 600 20.53 1.01 0.10
N THR A 601 19.71 1.96 -0.38
CA THR A 601 18.27 1.75 -0.56
C THR A 601 17.98 1.33 -1.99
N LEU A 602 17.20 0.25 -2.13
CA LEU A 602 16.76 -0.30 -3.41
C LEU A 602 15.31 -0.80 -3.32
N ALA A 603 14.68 -1.03 -4.47
CA ALA A 603 13.35 -1.62 -4.57
C ALA A 603 13.46 -3.15 -4.77
N PRO A 604 13.02 -3.98 -3.80
CA PRO A 604 13.28 -5.42 -3.81
C PRO A 604 12.47 -6.21 -4.84
N GLU A 605 11.41 -5.65 -5.42
CA GLU A 605 10.60 -6.29 -6.46
C GLU A 605 11.26 -6.29 -7.85
N LYS A 606 12.40 -5.61 -8.02
CA LYS A 606 13.14 -5.55 -9.28
C LYS A 606 13.82 -6.89 -9.57
N VAL A 607 13.79 -7.32 -10.82
CA VAL A 607 14.46 -8.56 -11.27
C VAL A 607 15.95 -8.48 -10.95
N GLY A 608 16.50 -9.52 -10.31
CA GLY A 608 17.90 -9.56 -9.86
C GLY A 608 18.18 -8.94 -8.48
N ALA A 609 17.20 -8.27 -7.84
CA ALA A 609 17.41 -7.64 -6.54
C ALA A 609 17.87 -8.63 -5.46
N THR A 610 17.28 -9.83 -5.39
CA THR A 610 17.58 -10.86 -4.38
C THR A 610 19.07 -11.21 -4.28
N GLU A 611 19.72 -11.43 -5.43
CA GLU A 611 21.15 -11.77 -5.51
C GLU A 611 22.01 -10.57 -5.09
N VAL A 612 21.63 -9.36 -5.52
CA VAL A 612 22.28 -8.10 -5.15
C VAL A 612 22.19 -7.83 -3.65
N ILE A 613 21.01 -8.00 -3.05
CA ILE A 613 20.77 -7.84 -1.61
C ILE A 613 21.72 -8.76 -0.82
N GLN A 614 21.83 -10.03 -1.24
CA GLN A 614 22.71 -11.01 -0.60
C GLN A 614 24.19 -10.62 -0.70
N GLU A 615 24.67 -10.21 -1.88
CA GLU A 615 26.08 -9.84 -2.06
C GLU A 615 26.43 -8.52 -1.35
N LEU A 616 25.57 -7.51 -1.38
CA LEU A 616 25.77 -6.26 -0.65
C LEU A 616 25.83 -6.50 0.87
N SER A 617 24.92 -7.32 1.40
CA SER A 617 24.88 -7.70 2.82
C SER A 617 26.13 -8.47 3.24
N ASN A 618 26.60 -9.41 2.40
CA ASN A 618 27.84 -10.16 2.63
C ASN A 618 29.10 -9.26 2.64
N ASN A 619 29.07 -8.13 1.93
CA ASN A 619 30.12 -7.12 1.94
C ASN A 619 30.01 -6.13 3.13
N GLY A 620 29.06 -6.32 4.04
CA GLY A 620 28.85 -5.49 5.23
C GLY A 620 28.08 -4.18 4.97
N ILE A 621 27.52 -4.00 3.78
CA ILE A 621 26.66 -2.86 3.45
C ILE A 621 25.26 -3.12 4.00
N THR A 622 24.66 -2.11 4.62
CA THR A 622 23.28 -2.15 5.10
C THR A 622 22.35 -2.06 3.91
N VAL A 623 21.66 -3.14 3.55
CA VAL A 623 20.66 -3.07 2.50
C VAL A 623 19.32 -2.63 3.09
N SER A 624 18.75 -1.59 2.50
CA SER A 624 17.45 -1.05 2.84
C SER A 624 16.46 -1.20 1.69
N VAL A 625 15.20 -1.46 2.00
CA VAL A 625 14.08 -1.49 1.05
C VAL A 625 13.30 -0.18 1.11
N GLY A 626 13.05 0.44 -0.06
CA GLY A 626 12.38 1.73 -0.16
C GLY A 626 12.14 2.13 -1.62
N HIS A 627 11.37 3.20 -1.85
CA HIS A 627 11.01 3.68 -3.19
C HIS A 627 10.46 2.55 -4.10
N SER A 628 9.51 1.79 -3.58
CA SER A 628 9.20 0.43 -4.03
C SER A 628 7.70 0.15 -4.12
N MET A 629 7.33 -0.65 -5.12
CA MET A 629 5.99 -1.23 -5.31
C MET A 629 5.87 -2.66 -4.77
N ALA A 630 6.83 -3.11 -3.95
CA ALA A 630 6.89 -4.45 -3.37
C ALA A 630 5.68 -4.80 -2.52
N ASN A 631 5.14 -6.00 -2.77
CA ASN A 631 4.19 -6.65 -1.87
C ASN A 631 4.92 -7.18 -0.61
N LEU A 632 4.17 -7.71 0.35
CA LEU A 632 4.76 -8.30 1.55
C LEU A 632 5.76 -9.43 1.24
N SER A 633 5.43 -10.35 0.33
CA SER A 633 6.28 -11.49 -0.02
C SER A 633 7.63 -11.07 -0.62
N ASP A 634 7.66 -10.06 -1.48
CA ASP A 634 8.91 -9.49 -2.03
C ASP A 634 9.80 -8.95 -0.90
N GLY A 635 9.19 -8.26 0.07
CA GLY A 635 9.88 -7.74 1.25
C GLY A 635 10.44 -8.85 2.14
N GLU A 636 9.68 -9.93 2.37
CA GLU A 636 10.13 -11.07 3.17
C GLU A 636 11.27 -11.83 2.48
N ILE A 637 11.21 -11.95 1.15
CA ILE A 637 12.32 -12.49 0.35
C ILE A 637 13.56 -11.62 0.52
N ALA A 638 13.43 -10.29 0.46
CA ALA A 638 14.55 -9.37 0.67
C ALA A 638 15.17 -9.53 2.07
N VAL A 639 14.35 -9.62 3.13
CA VAL A 639 14.83 -9.82 4.51
C VAL A 639 15.55 -11.16 4.66
N ARG A 640 15.00 -12.25 4.11
CA ARG A 640 15.66 -13.58 4.10
C ARG A 640 17.03 -13.58 3.42
N HIS A 641 17.31 -12.63 2.52
CA HIS A 641 18.60 -12.47 1.83
C HIS A 641 19.49 -11.35 2.42
N GLY A 642 19.11 -10.76 3.55
CA GLY A 642 19.95 -9.83 4.32
C GLY A 642 19.50 -8.36 4.35
N ALA A 643 18.40 -7.99 3.68
CA ALA A 643 17.83 -6.65 3.88
C ALA A 643 17.37 -6.47 5.33
N ARG A 644 17.74 -5.35 5.95
CA ARG A 644 17.55 -5.14 7.41
C ARG A 644 16.98 -3.78 7.80
N LEU A 645 16.71 -2.92 6.82
CA LEU A 645 16.20 -1.57 7.03
C LEU A 645 15.08 -1.25 6.04
N ILE A 646 14.05 -0.53 6.47
CA ILE A 646 13.05 0.10 5.60
C ILE A 646 13.34 1.61 5.59
N THR A 647 13.47 2.20 4.40
CA THR A 647 13.70 3.65 4.27
C THR A 647 12.39 4.41 4.50
N HIS A 648 12.46 5.53 5.24
CA HIS A 648 11.35 6.47 5.57
C HIS A 648 9.92 5.90 5.55
N LEU A 649 9.64 4.93 6.43
CA LEU A 649 8.38 4.18 6.54
C LEU A 649 7.12 5.01 6.20
N PHE A 650 6.23 4.43 5.40
CA PHE A 650 5.05 5.02 4.74
C PHE A 650 5.35 5.90 3.51
N ASN A 651 6.51 6.52 3.41
CA ASN A 651 6.87 7.36 2.27
C ASN A 651 7.36 6.51 1.10
N ALA A 652 7.06 6.92 -0.14
CA ALA A 652 7.52 6.27 -1.37
C ALA A 652 7.35 4.73 -1.42
N MET A 653 6.32 4.17 -0.77
CA MET A 653 6.02 2.73 -0.79
C MET A 653 4.53 2.45 -1.03
N LEU A 654 4.13 1.19 -1.19
CA LEU A 654 2.70 0.84 -1.23
C LEU A 654 2.00 1.24 0.09
N PRO A 655 0.79 1.84 0.03
CA PRO A 655 -0.03 2.03 1.22
C PRO A 655 -0.41 0.68 1.85
N PHE A 656 -0.49 0.63 3.17
CA PHE A 656 -0.96 -0.56 3.89
C PHE A 656 -2.36 -0.97 3.42
N HIS A 657 -2.54 -2.24 3.04
CA HIS A 657 -3.82 -2.82 2.69
C HIS A 657 -4.02 -4.18 3.39
N HIS A 658 -5.21 -4.46 3.91
CA HIS A 658 -5.45 -5.62 4.78
C HIS A 658 -5.22 -6.99 4.12
N ARG A 659 -5.28 -7.11 2.79
CA ARG A 659 -4.97 -8.37 2.05
C ARG A 659 -3.50 -8.51 1.65
N ASP A 660 -2.78 -7.40 1.59
CA ASP A 660 -1.35 -7.32 1.27
C ASP A 660 -0.82 -6.03 1.90
N PRO A 661 -0.23 -6.13 3.09
CA PRO A 661 0.32 -4.97 3.79
C PRO A 661 1.48 -4.27 3.08
N GLY A 662 2.03 -4.84 2.01
CA GLY A 662 3.28 -4.38 1.39
C GLY A 662 4.45 -4.40 2.37
N LEU A 663 5.44 -3.54 2.13
CA LEU A 663 6.61 -3.38 3.01
C LEU A 663 6.25 -2.99 4.46
N VAL A 664 5.09 -2.37 4.70
CA VAL A 664 4.61 -2.06 6.07
C VAL A 664 4.30 -3.34 6.87
N GLY A 665 3.97 -4.44 6.20
CA GLY A 665 3.75 -5.74 6.87
C GLY A 665 5.01 -6.39 7.44
N LEU A 666 6.21 -5.97 7.00
CA LEU A 666 7.48 -6.48 7.53
C LEU A 666 7.67 -6.19 9.02
N LEU A 667 6.90 -5.23 9.56
CA LEU A 667 6.89 -4.91 10.99
C LEU A 667 6.26 -6.01 11.87
N THR A 668 5.46 -6.91 11.28
CA THR A 668 4.70 -7.96 12.00
C THR A 668 4.61 -9.28 11.23
N THR A 669 5.52 -9.55 10.29
CA THR A 669 5.50 -10.83 9.57
C THR A 669 6.18 -11.93 10.39
N ASP A 670 5.55 -13.09 10.43
CA ASP A 670 6.12 -14.32 11.00
C ASP A 670 6.93 -15.14 9.97
N ASN A 671 7.00 -14.68 8.70
CA ASN A 671 7.60 -15.42 7.57
C ASN A 671 9.04 -14.97 7.22
N ILE A 672 9.75 -14.47 8.24
CA ILE A 672 11.18 -14.12 8.23
C ILE A 672 11.89 -14.87 9.38
N PRO A 673 13.23 -15.00 9.38
CA PRO A 673 13.94 -15.69 10.46
C PRO A 673 13.66 -15.04 11.82
N HIS A 674 13.41 -15.83 12.87
CA HIS A 674 13.05 -15.31 14.21
C HIS A 674 14.14 -14.44 14.87
N ASP A 675 15.39 -14.53 14.40
CA ASP A 675 16.52 -13.69 14.81
C ASP A 675 16.75 -12.46 13.91
N ALA A 676 16.02 -12.35 12.79
CA ALA A 676 16.09 -11.20 11.89
C ALA A 676 15.23 -10.04 12.42
N LEU A 677 15.89 -8.99 12.93
CA LEU A 677 15.24 -7.75 13.36
C LEU A 677 15.22 -6.73 12.21
N VAL A 678 14.01 -6.37 11.74
CA VAL A 678 13.81 -5.40 10.66
C VAL A 678 13.71 -3.99 11.25
N TYR A 679 14.70 -3.15 10.94
CA TYR A 679 14.67 -1.75 11.30
C TYR A 679 13.88 -0.92 10.30
N PHE A 680 13.42 0.27 10.69
CA PHE A 680 12.79 1.23 9.78
C PHE A 680 13.09 2.67 10.20
N GLY A 681 13.52 3.49 9.24
CA GLY A 681 13.60 4.94 9.43
C GLY A 681 12.20 5.55 9.42
N ILE A 682 11.93 6.51 10.30
CA ILE A 682 10.67 7.26 10.30
C ILE A 682 10.92 8.75 10.55
N ILE A 683 10.34 9.59 9.69
CA ILE A 683 10.45 11.06 9.75
C ILE A 683 9.39 11.57 10.72
N SER A 684 9.81 12.21 11.81
CA SER A 684 8.93 12.65 12.90
C SER A 684 8.87 14.17 13.07
N ASP A 685 8.82 14.91 11.96
CA ASP A 685 8.67 16.36 11.88
C ASP A 685 7.22 16.87 12.06
N GLY A 686 6.25 15.95 12.13
CA GLY A 686 4.82 16.26 12.20
C GLY A 686 4.20 16.72 10.88
N VAL A 687 4.89 16.47 9.76
CA VAL A 687 4.48 16.85 8.40
C VAL A 687 4.48 15.63 7.49
N HIS A 688 5.61 14.92 7.37
CA HIS A 688 5.73 13.73 6.53
C HIS A 688 4.94 12.56 7.13
N THR A 689 4.99 12.40 8.45
CA THR A 689 4.27 11.34 9.16
C THR A 689 3.25 11.90 10.14
N HIS A 690 1.96 11.60 9.91
CA HIS A 690 0.89 11.99 10.82
C HIS A 690 1.09 11.35 12.22
N PRO A 691 0.81 12.05 13.35
CA PRO A 691 1.00 11.51 14.70
C PRO A 691 0.34 10.15 14.99
N ALA A 692 -0.76 9.82 14.31
CA ALA A 692 -1.37 8.50 14.42
C ALA A 692 -0.52 7.39 13.76
N ALA A 693 0.12 7.66 12.62
CA ALA A 693 1.01 6.71 11.96
C ALA A 693 2.31 6.50 12.76
N LEU A 694 2.86 7.57 13.38
CA LEU A 694 3.96 7.45 14.36
C LEU A 694 3.60 6.51 15.52
N ARG A 695 2.38 6.64 16.07
CA ARG A 695 1.87 5.74 17.14
C ARG A 695 1.68 4.31 16.67
N ILE A 696 1.20 4.08 15.45
CA ILE A 696 1.04 2.74 14.88
C ILE A 696 2.41 2.10 14.76
N ALA A 697 3.35 2.69 14.02
CA ALA A 697 4.69 2.14 13.82
C ALA A 697 5.42 1.84 15.15
N PHE A 698 5.37 2.76 16.11
CA PHE A 698 5.93 2.56 17.46
C PHE A 698 5.31 1.38 18.21
N LYS A 699 3.97 1.28 18.25
CA LYS A 699 3.29 0.20 18.99
C LYS A 699 3.43 -1.16 18.31
N THR A 700 3.52 -1.16 16.99
CA THR A 700 3.61 -2.35 16.15
C THR A 700 4.99 -3.01 16.24
N HIS A 701 6.07 -2.23 16.08
CA HIS A 701 7.43 -2.78 16.09
C HIS A 701 8.44 -1.84 16.77
N PRO A 702 8.40 -1.71 18.12
CA PRO A 702 9.22 -0.75 18.84
C PRO A 702 10.72 -1.04 18.77
N ALA A 703 11.14 -2.29 18.55
CA ALA A 703 12.56 -2.65 18.54
C ALA A 703 13.31 -2.20 17.27
N GLY A 704 12.61 -1.99 16.15
CA GLY A 704 13.20 -1.60 14.87
C GLY A 704 13.10 -0.10 14.52
N LEU A 705 12.37 0.70 15.29
CA LEU A 705 12.11 2.10 14.95
C LEU A 705 13.37 2.96 15.07
N ILE A 706 13.75 3.64 13.99
CA ILE A 706 14.85 4.60 13.93
C ILE A 706 14.29 5.97 13.58
N LEU A 707 14.64 7.00 14.35
CA LEU A 707 14.38 8.38 13.95
C LEU A 707 15.43 8.81 12.92
N VAL A 708 14.96 9.32 11.79
CA VAL A 708 15.78 9.95 10.74
C VAL A 708 15.25 11.34 10.47
N THR A 709 16.11 12.27 10.04
CA THR A 709 15.62 13.60 9.64
C THR A 709 15.04 13.58 8.23
N ASP A 710 15.66 12.84 7.30
CA ASP A 710 15.50 13.01 5.85
C ASP A 710 15.64 14.49 5.42
N ALA A 711 16.53 15.20 6.12
CA ALA A 711 16.70 16.64 5.94
C ALA A 711 17.26 16.96 4.56
N ILE A 712 16.59 17.88 3.85
CA ILE A 712 17.11 18.50 2.64
C ILE A 712 17.99 19.70 3.00
N SER A 713 18.70 20.25 2.00
CA SER A 713 19.63 21.37 2.17
C SER A 713 19.04 22.65 2.79
N ALA A 714 17.71 22.74 2.90
CA ALA A 714 16.99 23.80 3.59
C ALA A 714 17.12 23.78 5.12
N MET A 715 17.49 22.65 5.73
CA MET A 715 17.66 22.54 7.19
C MET A 715 18.65 23.60 7.70
N GLY A 716 18.26 24.35 8.73
CA GLY A 716 19.10 25.41 9.32
C GLY A 716 19.19 26.72 8.52
N LEU A 717 18.42 26.88 7.44
CA LEU A 717 18.21 28.18 6.78
C LEU A 717 17.09 28.98 7.48
N ALA A 718 17.16 30.31 7.40
CA ALA A 718 16.12 31.21 7.92
C ALA A 718 14.84 31.15 7.07
N GLU A 719 13.72 31.65 7.61
CA GLU A 719 12.48 31.78 6.82
C GLU A 719 12.65 32.68 5.59
N GLY A 720 11.91 32.38 4.52
CA GLY A 720 11.99 33.09 3.24
C GLY A 720 12.22 32.16 2.04
N ARG A 721 12.53 32.75 0.88
CA ARG A 721 12.79 32.01 -0.36
C ARG A 721 14.26 31.67 -0.52
N HIS A 722 14.52 30.40 -0.83
CA HIS A 722 15.85 29.86 -1.07
C HIS A 722 15.85 29.04 -2.36
N ARG A 723 16.99 28.95 -3.03
CA ARG A 723 17.18 28.08 -4.19
C ARG A 723 18.04 26.89 -3.80
N ILE A 724 17.52 25.69 -4.04
CA ILE A 724 18.06 24.41 -3.57
C ILE A 724 18.13 23.47 -4.75
N GLY A 725 19.36 23.09 -5.14
CA GLY A 725 19.60 22.39 -6.39
C GLY A 725 18.94 23.13 -7.57
N GLN A 726 18.01 22.45 -8.23
CA GLN A 726 17.22 23.01 -9.35
C GLN A 726 15.89 23.66 -8.93
N MET A 727 15.47 23.56 -7.67
CA MET A 727 14.15 24.00 -7.19
C MET A 727 14.23 25.30 -6.37
N GLU A 728 13.29 26.21 -6.58
CA GLU A 728 13.02 27.28 -5.61
C GLU A 728 12.07 26.77 -4.54
N ILE A 729 12.42 27.02 -3.27
CA ILE A 729 11.59 26.71 -2.11
C ILE A 729 11.30 27.97 -1.29
N GLU A 730 10.26 27.90 -0.47
CA GLU A 730 9.86 28.93 0.49
C GLU A 730 9.71 28.28 1.87
N ILE A 731 10.58 28.66 2.81
CA ILE A 731 10.55 28.19 4.20
C ILE A 731 9.58 29.07 4.99
N ARG A 732 8.54 28.44 5.56
CA ARG A 732 7.48 29.10 6.34
C ARG A 732 7.08 28.25 7.54
N ALA A 733 7.08 28.83 8.73
CA ALA A 733 6.73 28.18 9.99
C ALA A 733 7.47 26.84 10.20
N GLY A 734 8.79 26.83 9.97
CA GLY A 734 9.62 25.63 10.12
C GLY A 734 9.39 24.53 9.08
N ARG A 735 8.81 24.85 7.91
CA ARG A 735 8.51 23.86 6.84
C ARG A 735 8.95 24.38 5.48
N ALA A 736 9.49 23.50 4.64
CA ALA A 736 9.86 23.82 3.26
C ALA A 736 8.71 23.51 2.28
N TYR A 737 8.37 24.49 1.46
CA TYR A 737 7.38 24.37 0.38
C TYR A 737 8.02 24.68 -0.98
N VAL A 738 7.55 24.09 -2.07
CA VAL A 738 7.92 24.53 -3.42
C VAL A 738 7.42 25.97 -3.62
N ALA A 739 8.30 26.88 -4.03
CA ALA A 739 8.02 28.31 -4.06
C ALA A 739 6.78 28.64 -4.92
N GLY A 740 5.92 29.52 -4.42
CA GLY A 740 4.65 29.86 -5.06
C GLY A 740 3.54 28.79 -4.95
N THR A 741 3.76 27.70 -4.20
CA THR A 741 2.76 26.64 -3.96
C THR A 741 2.55 26.37 -2.46
N ASN A 742 1.63 25.44 -2.15
CA ASN A 742 1.48 24.83 -0.83
C ASN A 742 2.01 23.37 -0.80
N THR A 743 2.73 22.95 -1.84
CA THR A 743 3.33 21.61 -1.92
C THR A 743 4.57 21.55 -1.03
N LEU A 744 4.59 20.65 -0.06
CA LEU A 744 5.74 20.42 0.82
C LEU A 744 6.89 19.74 0.06
N CYS A 745 8.13 20.06 0.43
CA CYS A 745 9.32 19.54 -0.24
C CYS A 745 10.42 19.22 0.79
N GLY A 746 10.52 17.94 1.16
CA GLY A 746 11.54 17.43 2.07
C GLY A 746 11.39 17.89 3.52
N SER A 747 12.05 17.19 4.43
CA SER A 747 12.12 17.59 5.84
C SER A 747 13.16 18.70 6.03
N ILE A 748 12.92 19.57 7.02
CA ILE A 748 13.92 20.54 7.51
C ILE A 748 14.07 20.49 9.03
N ALA A 749 13.42 19.52 9.68
CA ALA A 749 13.42 19.38 11.13
C ALA A 749 14.73 18.72 11.61
N PRO A 750 15.43 19.30 12.59
CA PRO A 750 16.63 18.69 13.15
C PRO A 750 16.29 17.52 14.08
N MET A 751 17.27 16.65 14.33
CA MET A 751 17.09 15.41 15.10
C MET A 751 16.53 15.66 16.52
N ASP A 752 16.96 16.70 17.22
CA ASP A 752 16.46 17.03 18.55
C ASP A 752 14.98 17.44 18.55
N GLU A 753 14.51 18.09 17.48
CA GLU A 753 13.09 18.38 17.28
C GLU A 753 12.31 17.12 16.92
N CYS A 754 12.85 16.27 16.05
CA CYS A 754 12.27 14.96 15.71
C CYS A 754 12.05 14.10 16.97
N ILE A 755 13.03 14.03 17.89
CA ILE A 755 12.92 13.34 19.18
C ILE A 755 11.80 13.94 20.05
N ARG A 756 11.77 15.26 20.23
CA ARG A 756 10.75 15.95 21.04
C ARG A 756 9.34 15.74 20.47
N PHE A 757 9.19 15.86 19.15
CA PHE A 757 7.91 15.67 18.47
C PHE A 757 7.47 14.20 18.52
N PHE A 758 8.37 13.25 18.23
CA PHE A 758 8.07 11.82 18.31
C PHE A 758 7.58 11.45 19.70
N LYS A 759 8.31 11.82 20.77
CA LYS A 759 7.90 11.60 22.17
C LYS A 759 6.51 12.16 22.45
N LYS A 760 6.21 13.38 21.99
CA LYS A 760 4.89 14.03 22.16
C LYS A 760 3.80 13.30 21.39
N ALA A 761 4.07 12.85 20.16
CA ALA A 761 3.11 12.19 19.28
C ALA A 761 2.82 10.73 19.69
N SER A 762 3.86 9.99 20.09
CA SER A 762 3.80 8.57 20.45
C SER A 762 3.41 8.32 21.90
N SER A 763 3.70 9.28 22.80
CA SER A 763 3.65 9.13 24.26
C SER A 763 4.58 8.02 24.79
N CYS A 764 5.69 7.74 24.10
CA CYS A 764 6.74 6.85 24.59
C CYS A 764 7.52 7.47 25.77
N SER A 765 8.37 6.67 26.42
CA SER A 765 9.28 7.16 27.45
C SER A 765 10.40 8.05 26.87
N ILE A 766 11.11 8.77 27.74
CA ILE A 766 12.26 9.59 27.34
C ILE A 766 13.37 8.69 26.81
N GLU A 767 13.65 7.61 27.55
CA GLU A 767 14.66 6.60 27.22
C GLU A 767 14.47 6.06 25.82
N TYR A 768 13.24 5.63 25.49
CA TYR A 768 12.93 5.06 24.19
C TYR A 768 13.09 6.08 23.06
N ALA A 769 12.66 7.34 23.26
CA ALA A 769 12.81 8.38 22.24
C ALA A 769 14.29 8.70 21.94
N LEU A 770 15.15 8.63 22.95
CA LEU A 770 16.60 8.80 22.82
C LEU A 770 17.25 7.57 22.16
N GLU A 771 16.86 6.36 22.57
CA GLU A 771 17.37 5.11 21.99
C GLU A 771 17.00 4.95 20.51
N ALA A 772 15.81 5.40 20.10
CA ALA A 772 15.39 5.43 18.71
C ALA A 772 16.25 6.36 17.81
N ALA A 773 16.94 7.34 18.41
CA ALA A 773 17.88 8.23 17.73
C ALA A 773 19.36 7.88 17.98
N SER A 774 19.69 6.83 18.75
CA SER A 774 21.07 6.48 19.08
C SER A 774 21.35 4.97 19.06
N LEU A 775 20.67 4.19 19.89
CA LEU A 775 20.88 2.75 20.04
C LEU A 775 20.38 1.96 18.82
N HIS A 776 19.16 2.26 18.38
CA HIS A 776 18.53 1.57 17.25
C HIS A 776 19.29 1.81 15.93
N PRO A 777 19.64 3.05 15.54
CA PRO A 777 20.50 3.27 14.36
C PRO A 777 21.88 2.61 14.51
N ALA A 778 22.50 2.64 15.70
CA ALA A 778 23.79 1.96 15.90
C ALA A 778 23.71 0.44 15.70
N ARG A 779 22.67 -0.23 16.24
CA ARG A 779 22.45 -1.67 16.06
C ARG A 779 22.10 -2.00 14.60
N CYS A 780 21.31 -1.18 13.93
CA CYS A 780 20.93 -1.36 12.53
C CYS A 780 22.15 -1.47 11.62
N ILE A 781 23.18 -0.63 11.83
CA ILE A 781 24.41 -0.66 11.03
C ILE A 781 25.54 -1.51 11.63
N GLY A 782 25.37 -2.06 12.85
CA GLY A 782 26.32 -2.96 13.50
C GLY A 782 27.51 -2.27 14.19
N ILE A 783 27.28 -1.09 14.79
CA ILE A 783 28.31 -0.31 15.52
C ILE A 783 28.00 -0.12 17.01
N GLU A 784 27.03 -0.84 17.56
CA GLU A 784 26.51 -0.70 18.93
C GLU A 784 27.58 -0.87 20.03
N LYS A 785 28.65 -1.64 19.75
CA LYS A 785 29.81 -1.81 20.65
C LYS A 785 30.73 -0.58 20.73
N ARG A 786 30.49 0.44 19.90
CA ARG A 786 31.30 1.67 19.85
C ARG A 786 30.47 2.94 20.00
N LYS A 787 29.27 3.00 19.44
CA LYS A 787 28.40 4.18 19.46
C LYS A 787 26.94 3.78 19.73
N GLY A 788 26.13 4.74 20.13
CA GLY A 788 24.70 4.54 20.42
C GLY A 788 24.38 3.99 21.81
N THR A 789 25.40 3.65 22.62
CA THR A 789 25.27 3.29 24.04
C THR A 789 26.25 4.12 24.89
N LEU A 790 26.09 4.09 26.21
CA LEU A 790 27.05 4.64 27.17
C LEU A 790 27.86 3.54 27.89
N ASP A 791 28.03 2.38 27.25
CA ASP A 791 28.69 1.22 27.85
C ASP A 791 30.20 1.41 27.98
N TYR A 792 30.81 0.75 28.97
CA TYR A 792 32.24 0.86 29.20
C TYR A 792 33.05 0.32 28.00
N GLY A 793 33.96 1.13 27.47
CA GLY A 793 34.70 0.88 26.22
C GLY A 793 34.06 1.47 24.96
N ALA A 794 32.82 1.97 25.01
CA ALA A 794 32.22 2.74 23.93
C ALA A 794 32.95 4.09 23.75
N ASP A 795 32.83 4.68 22.56
CA ASP A 795 33.29 6.03 22.28
C ASP A 795 32.54 7.01 23.19
N ALA A 796 33.24 8.00 23.75
CA ALA A 796 32.66 9.02 24.61
C ALA A 796 31.92 10.10 23.80
N ASP A 797 30.92 9.66 23.05
CA ASP A 797 30.05 10.48 22.19
C ASP A 797 28.67 10.57 22.83
N PHE A 798 28.35 11.71 23.42
CA PHE A 798 27.13 11.90 24.22
C PHE A 798 26.61 13.33 24.19
N VAL A 799 25.36 13.50 24.61
CA VAL A 799 24.66 14.79 24.70
C VAL A 799 24.18 15.03 26.12
N LEU A 800 24.26 16.28 26.57
CA LEU A 800 23.60 16.76 27.77
C LEU A 800 22.29 17.44 27.37
N LEU A 801 21.19 17.00 27.99
CA LEU A 801 19.83 17.46 27.70
C LEU A 801 19.15 17.97 28.99
N ASP A 802 18.29 18.97 28.87
CA ASP A 802 17.34 19.31 29.95
C ASP A 802 16.09 18.40 29.95
N ASP A 803 15.21 18.59 30.93
CA ASP A 803 13.94 17.85 31.06
C ASP A 803 12.96 18.04 29.89
N HIS A 804 13.18 19.05 29.05
CA HIS A 804 12.40 19.28 27.83
C HIS A 804 13.07 18.66 26.59
N LEU A 805 14.22 17.99 26.76
CA LEU A 805 15.07 17.42 25.71
C LEU A 805 15.62 18.49 24.75
N ASN A 806 15.97 19.67 25.26
CA ASN A 806 16.79 20.64 24.53
C ASN A 806 18.28 20.33 24.73
N VAL A 807 19.08 20.45 23.68
CA VAL A 807 20.53 20.21 23.72
C VAL A 807 21.24 21.34 24.48
N LYS A 808 21.91 20.99 25.58
CA LYS A 808 22.78 21.91 26.36
C LYS A 808 24.22 21.83 25.90
N SER A 809 24.73 20.64 25.62
CA SER A 809 26.04 20.45 25.02
C SER A 809 26.15 19.10 24.32
N THR A 810 27.07 19.02 23.37
CA THR A 810 27.37 17.82 22.59
C THR A 810 28.84 17.51 22.68
N TRP A 811 29.15 16.25 22.93
CA TRP A 811 30.48 15.75 23.23
C TRP A 811 30.84 14.65 22.25
N ILE A 812 32.07 14.69 21.72
CA ILE A 812 32.63 13.64 20.85
C ILE A 812 34.01 13.29 21.40
N ALA A 813 34.28 12.00 21.58
CA ALA A 813 35.50 11.50 22.23
C ALA A 813 35.84 12.23 23.55
N GLY A 814 34.83 12.62 24.33
CA GLY A 814 35.01 13.32 25.61
C GLY A 814 35.37 14.79 25.53
N ASP A 815 35.50 15.37 24.34
CA ASP A 815 35.66 16.81 24.11
C ASP A 815 34.29 17.47 23.89
N CYS A 816 34.06 18.64 24.50
CA CYS A 816 32.89 19.46 24.17
C CYS A 816 33.07 20.07 22.78
N VAL A 817 32.17 19.75 21.86
CA VAL A 817 32.22 20.20 20.45
C VAL A 817 31.10 21.19 20.09
N TYR A 818 30.07 21.27 20.94
CA TYR A 818 29.02 22.29 20.95
C TYR A 818 28.56 22.56 22.38
N GLN A 819 28.32 23.83 22.69
CA GLN A 819 27.72 24.31 23.93
C GLN A 819 26.60 25.28 23.57
N GLY A 820 25.38 25.01 24.05
CA GLY A 820 24.24 25.89 23.88
C GLY A 820 24.38 27.18 24.69
N GLN A 821 23.83 28.28 24.18
CA GLN A 821 23.74 29.52 24.95
C GLN A 821 22.66 29.36 26.02
N GLU A 822 23.03 29.53 27.29
CA GLU A 822 22.03 29.75 28.34
C GLU A 822 21.32 31.09 28.10
N ILE A 823 20.00 31.09 28.17
CA ILE A 823 19.24 32.33 28.33
C ILE A 823 19.48 32.79 29.77
N VAL A 824 20.53 33.59 29.97
CA VAL A 824 20.79 34.30 31.23
C VAL A 824 19.79 35.44 31.35
N SER A 825 18.53 35.12 31.65
CA SER A 825 17.51 36.11 31.95
C SER A 825 17.68 36.63 33.37
N ASN A 826 18.46 37.71 33.49
CA ASN A 826 18.47 38.70 34.56
C ASN A 826 18.38 38.20 36.02
N ALA A 827 19.54 38.14 36.67
CA ALA A 827 19.68 38.38 38.10
C ALA A 827 20.80 39.42 38.33
N LEU A 828 20.47 40.69 38.10
CA LEU A 828 21.18 41.90 38.55
C LEU A 828 20.16 43.00 38.84
#